data_AF-A0A0N0V0U0-F1
#
_entry.id   AF-A0A0N0V0U0-F1
#
_cell.length_a   1.000
_cell.length_b   1.000
_cell.length_c   1.000
_cell.angle_alpha   90.00
_cell.angle_beta   90.00
_cell.angle_gamma   90.00
#
_symmetry.space_group_name_H-M   'P 1'
#
loop_
_entity.id
_entity.type
_entity.pdbx_description
1 polymer ?
#
loop_
_entity_poly.entity_id
_entity_poly.type
_entity_poly.pdbx_seq_one_letter_code
_entity_poly.pdbx_strand_id
1 'polypeptide(L)'
;MIYCLFFLLLFTNSNSIQAGVRASIFSPNGKYIASGDINGSVKVWNSNNGKLIANFSGHTKEISDILFSSDSNYMFSSSYDKTIRIWSIIEKKLLHTLIGHTEGISSIDISDNGNFLVSGSRDESIKVWNINNYKLLRTINVHSMRVNSVDIAPDGERIISAIDDYIYIWNIKGKQLKKIDTKSQFGVLKVKYTPDTKHFIAGLNQTQNKPTIIIFDSKTAKQINQFRNNDNAVTSLDISHDGKYLVVCGFGSYIDGNSDVNIWDINTGTKIHEYGSTEKFYGGINKFAVSFSPLARKILAGASDGTIRIWNFDSEEELLLIYHWNAKVINKSIIRKIQIYLNSCGYDVGNPDGIFGKKTRNSIKKFQHDHYLKVDLNPTEKLLDSLYRINKPKQKKEFVQDKVYKQNIVINNNTFIEPESIIPKPSPIIERRLALVIGNSKYSHGGNLANSVNDAIAMKKVLEKLGFKVLKCENGNQKKMKKAIDEFGKKLKSYNVGLFFYAGHGIQVRGNNYLIPIGAKLENENDVEYDTVRADRVLSKMESAGCTTNIVILDACRDNPFERTWRRNTKGIGLAFMNAPAGSIIAYATSPGSTASDGIEKNGIYTSAILDNIQIPNITIEQMFKRVRQRTIELSNNKQVPWETTSLRGNFYFLKR
;
A
#
# COMPACT_ATOMS: atom_id res chain seq x y z
N MET A 1 -9.10 -23.93 -31.28
CA MET A 1 -8.66 -25.27 -30.82
C MET A 1 -7.62 -25.24 -29.68
N ILE A 2 -6.32 -24.95 -29.90
CA ILE A 2 -5.27 -25.05 -28.85
C ILE A 2 -5.59 -24.25 -27.57
N TYR A 3 -6.04 -22.99 -27.70
CA TYR A 3 -6.48 -22.19 -26.56
C TYR A 3 -7.68 -22.80 -25.81
N CYS A 4 -8.61 -23.46 -26.51
CA CYS A 4 -9.74 -24.16 -25.88
C CYS A 4 -9.29 -25.45 -25.17
N LEU A 5 -8.32 -26.20 -25.70
CA LEU A 5 -7.74 -27.36 -24.99
C LEU A 5 -6.99 -26.93 -23.72
N PHE A 6 -6.21 -25.84 -23.79
CA PHE A 6 -5.55 -25.28 -22.61
C PHE A 6 -6.56 -24.77 -21.56
N PHE A 7 -7.72 -24.30 -22.02
CA PHE A 7 -8.83 -23.88 -21.15
C PHE A 7 -9.64 -25.06 -20.59
N LEU A 8 -9.76 -26.17 -21.33
CA LEU A 8 -10.31 -27.44 -20.83
C LEU A 8 -9.59 -27.89 -19.56
N LEU A 9 -8.26 -27.93 -19.60
CA LEU A 9 -7.38 -28.33 -18.49
C LEU A 9 -7.51 -27.44 -17.23
N LEU A 10 -7.96 -26.19 -17.39
CA LEU A 10 -8.23 -25.28 -16.27
C LEU A 10 -9.61 -25.54 -15.63
N PHE A 11 -10.58 -26.07 -16.39
CA PHE A 11 -11.94 -26.34 -15.93
C PHE A 11 -12.17 -27.81 -15.51
N THR A 12 -11.47 -28.79 -16.08
CA THR A 12 -11.57 -30.19 -15.62
C THR A 12 -10.96 -30.39 -14.22
N ASN A 13 -10.00 -29.54 -13.83
CA ASN A 13 -9.52 -29.45 -12.46
C ASN A 13 -10.47 -28.68 -11.51
N SER A 14 -11.54 -28.03 -12.00
CA SER A 14 -12.42 -27.19 -11.17
C SER A 14 -13.50 -27.96 -10.39
N ASN A 15 -13.31 -29.27 -10.19
CA ASN A 15 -13.93 -30.01 -9.08
C ASN A 15 -13.11 -29.87 -7.78
N SER A 16 -11.95 -29.21 -7.80
CA SER A 16 -11.30 -28.72 -6.58
C SER A 16 -12.20 -27.69 -5.89
N ILE A 17 -12.53 -27.93 -4.62
CA ILE A 17 -13.38 -27.09 -3.77
C ILE A 17 -12.99 -25.61 -3.89
N GLN A 18 -13.95 -24.74 -4.22
CA GLN A 18 -13.72 -23.30 -4.28
C GLN A 18 -13.33 -22.77 -2.90
N ALA A 19 -12.05 -22.42 -2.75
CA ALA A 19 -11.49 -21.94 -1.51
C ALA A 19 -11.80 -20.44 -1.34
N GLY A 20 -12.95 -20.13 -0.75
CA GLY A 20 -13.38 -18.76 -0.46
C GLY A 20 -12.37 -18.03 0.42
N VAL A 21 -12.03 -16.79 0.07
CA VAL A 21 -11.09 -15.96 0.84
C VAL A 21 -11.83 -15.37 2.03
N ARG A 22 -11.28 -15.59 3.22
CA ARG A 22 -11.81 -15.14 4.52
C ARG A 22 -11.07 -13.94 5.07
N ALA A 23 -9.76 -13.89 4.88
CA ALA A 23 -8.89 -12.79 5.30
C ALA A 23 -8.07 -12.30 4.10
N SER A 24 -7.88 -10.99 3.96
CA SER A 24 -6.97 -10.40 2.99
C SER A 24 -6.52 -9.00 3.44
N ILE A 25 -5.25 -8.69 3.24
CA ILE A 25 -4.64 -7.45 3.76
C ILE A 25 -3.46 -7.01 2.89
N PHE A 26 -3.21 -5.70 2.80
CA PHE A 26 -1.98 -5.16 2.23
C PHE A 26 -0.81 -5.19 3.23
N SER A 27 0.40 -5.43 2.75
CA SER A 27 1.61 -5.19 3.54
C SER A 27 1.84 -3.68 3.77
N PRO A 28 2.36 -3.26 4.95
CA PRO A 28 2.74 -1.86 5.24
C PRO A 28 3.66 -1.19 4.22
N ASN A 29 4.50 -1.95 3.50
CA ASN A 29 5.34 -1.41 2.42
C ASN A 29 4.63 -1.32 1.04
N GLY A 30 3.37 -1.77 0.96
CA GLY A 30 2.52 -1.76 -0.23
C GLY A 30 2.92 -2.74 -1.35
N LYS A 31 3.99 -3.53 -1.20
CA LYS A 31 4.53 -4.42 -2.26
C LYS A 31 3.81 -5.77 -2.34
N TYR A 32 3.22 -6.19 -1.23
CA TYR A 32 2.55 -7.48 -1.09
C TYR A 32 1.09 -7.31 -0.69
N ILE A 33 0.29 -8.32 -1.05
CA ILE A 33 -0.99 -8.63 -0.43
C ILE A 33 -0.90 -10.04 0.15
N ALA A 34 -1.57 -10.29 1.26
CA ALA A 34 -1.81 -11.63 1.77
C ALA A 34 -3.29 -11.99 1.65
N SER A 35 -3.59 -13.28 1.54
CA SER A 35 -4.94 -13.83 1.53
C SER A 35 -5.00 -15.20 2.21
N GLY A 36 -6.04 -15.44 3.00
CA GLY A 36 -6.29 -16.69 3.71
C GLY A 36 -7.66 -17.25 3.36
N ASP A 37 -7.75 -18.57 3.16
CA ASP A 37 -8.98 -19.22 2.71
C ASP A 37 -9.66 -20.12 3.76
N ILE A 38 -10.85 -20.62 3.41
CA ILE A 38 -11.63 -21.58 4.22
C ILE A 38 -10.93 -22.92 4.46
N ASN A 39 -9.88 -23.25 3.71
CA ASN A 39 -9.19 -24.54 3.81
C ASN A 39 -7.87 -24.43 4.60
N GLY A 40 -7.55 -23.27 5.20
CA GLY A 40 -6.34 -23.07 5.99
C GLY A 40 -5.09 -22.75 5.15
N SER A 41 -5.23 -22.44 3.86
CA SER A 41 -4.12 -21.98 3.01
C SER A 41 -3.99 -20.46 3.08
N VAL A 42 -2.75 -19.99 3.29
CA VAL A 42 -2.40 -18.56 3.23
C VAL A 42 -1.45 -18.31 2.07
N LYS A 43 -1.73 -17.31 1.23
CA LYS A 43 -0.95 -16.97 0.05
C LYS A 43 -0.54 -15.51 0.07
N VAL A 44 0.69 -15.24 -0.36
CA VAL A 44 1.23 -13.89 -0.51
C VAL A 44 1.49 -13.62 -1.98
N TRP A 45 1.03 -12.48 -2.47
CA TRP A 45 1.08 -12.09 -3.87
C TRP A 45 1.70 -10.71 -4.03
N ASN A 46 2.25 -10.42 -5.20
CA ASN A 46 2.71 -9.07 -5.55
C ASN A 46 1.51 -8.15 -5.85
N SER A 47 1.43 -7.02 -5.15
CA SER A 47 0.30 -6.06 -5.21
C SER A 47 0.15 -5.28 -6.52
N ASN A 48 1.13 -5.38 -7.44
CA ASN A 48 1.17 -4.63 -8.70
C ASN A 48 0.95 -5.51 -9.93
N ASN A 49 1.20 -6.82 -9.85
CA ASN A 49 1.05 -7.74 -10.99
C ASN A 49 0.37 -9.08 -10.66
N GLY A 50 -0.10 -9.28 -9.42
CA GLY A 50 -0.83 -10.47 -9.00
C GLY A 50 -0.04 -11.78 -9.00
N LYS A 51 1.29 -11.75 -9.19
CA LYS A 51 2.12 -12.96 -9.14
C LYS A 51 2.20 -13.51 -7.71
N LEU A 52 1.97 -14.81 -7.56
CA LEU A 52 2.19 -15.53 -6.31
C LEU A 52 3.67 -15.45 -5.90
N ILE A 53 3.93 -15.04 -4.66
CA ILE A 53 5.26 -14.92 -4.05
C ILE A 53 5.52 -16.10 -3.11
N ALA A 54 4.57 -16.41 -2.24
CA ALA A 54 4.65 -17.51 -1.28
C ALA A 54 3.28 -18.19 -1.12
N ASN A 55 3.30 -19.49 -0.83
CA ASN A 55 2.13 -20.29 -0.47
C ASN A 55 2.47 -21.02 0.83
N PHE A 56 1.67 -20.78 1.87
CA PHE A 56 1.85 -21.31 3.21
C PHE A 56 0.70 -22.27 3.51
N SER A 57 1.04 -23.52 3.73
CA SER A 57 0.15 -24.57 4.23
C SER A 57 0.55 -24.94 5.65
N GLY A 58 -0.44 -25.29 6.48
CA GLY A 58 -0.18 -25.76 7.84
C GLY A 58 -1.32 -25.55 8.82
N HIS A 59 -2.20 -24.56 8.59
CA HIS A 59 -3.45 -24.50 9.34
C HIS A 59 -4.39 -25.62 8.89
N THR A 60 -5.18 -26.17 9.81
CA THR A 60 -6.08 -27.32 9.54
C THR A 60 -7.55 -26.93 9.40
N LYS A 61 -7.87 -25.65 9.56
CA LYS A 61 -9.23 -25.06 9.41
C LYS A 61 -9.13 -23.65 8.82
N GLU A 62 -10.29 -23.06 8.52
CA GLU A 62 -10.40 -21.71 7.93
C GLU A 62 -9.48 -20.69 8.62
N ILE A 63 -8.84 -19.84 7.80
CA ILE A 63 -8.11 -18.67 8.28
C ILE A 63 -9.14 -17.62 8.71
N SER A 64 -8.99 -17.08 9.91
CA SER A 64 -9.89 -16.07 10.46
C SER A 64 -9.40 -14.63 10.28
N ASP A 65 -8.08 -14.41 10.36
CA ASP A 65 -7.48 -13.08 10.21
C ASP A 65 -6.01 -13.20 9.76
N ILE A 66 -5.48 -12.13 9.15
CA ILE A 66 -4.08 -12.03 8.71
C ILE A 66 -3.54 -10.63 8.96
N LEU A 67 -2.31 -10.56 9.49
CA LEU A 67 -1.55 -9.33 9.67
C LEU A 67 -0.15 -9.44 9.06
N PHE A 68 0.46 -8.30 8.77
CA PHE A 68 1.89 -8.19 8.48
C PHE A 68 2.61 -7.52 9.66
N SER A 69 3.90 -7.83 9.85
CA SER A 69 4.78 -6.97 10.64
C SER A 69 4.97 -5.60 9.96
N SER A 70 5.32 -4.57 10.73
CA SER A 70 5.53 -3.21 10.23
C SER A 70 6.63 -3.11 9.17
N ASP A 71 7.67 -3.95 9.24
CA ASP A 71 8.71 -4.09 8.22
C ASP A 71 8.27 -4.90 6.97
N SER A 72 7.09 -5.53 7.01
CA SER A 72 6.54 -6.42 5.99
C SER A 72 7.38 -7.68 5.68
N ASN A 73 8.26 -8.10 6.59
CA ASN A 73 9.08 -9.31 6.42
C ASN A 73 8.41 -10.57 7.01
N TYR A 74 7.52 -10.37 7.99
CA TYR A 74 6.76 -11.43 8.65
C TYR A 74 5.25 -11.26 8.42
N MET A 75 4.54 -12.38 8.50
CA MET A 75 3.09 -12.45 8.42
C MET A 75 2.56 -13.30 9.57
N PHE A 76 1.45 -12.87 10.16
CA PHE A 76 0.73 -13.58 11.21
C PHE A 76 -0.61 -14.04 10.63
N SER A 77 -0.99 -15.30 10.85
CA SER A 77 -2.32 -15.79 10.49
C SER A 77 -2.96 -16.49 11.68
N SER A 78 -4.22 -16.16 11.98
CA SER A 78 -5.04 -16.89 12.96
C SER A 78 -6.00 -17.83 12.26
N SER A 79 -6.42 -18.89 12.95
CA SER A 79 -7.35 -19.88 12.39
C SER A 79 -8.31 -20.43 13.45
N TYR A 80 -9.42 -20.98 12.96
CA TYR A 80 -10.31 -21.82 13.75
C TYR A 80 -9.66 -23.13 14.22
N ASP A 81 -8.43 -23.44 13.78
CA ASP A 81 -7.59 -24.53 14.32
C ASP A 81 -6.97 -24.23 15.70
N LYS A 82 -7.34 -23.10 16.30
CA LYS A 82 -6.96 -22.67 17.66
C LYS A 82 -5.52 -22.13 17.76
N THR A 83 -4.83 -21.95 16.64
CA THR A 83 -3.43 -21.48 16.59
C THR A 83 -3.27 -20.15 15.85
N ILE A 84 -2.17 -19.45 16.16
CA ILE A 84 -1.65 -18.33 15.37
C ILE A 84 -0.30 -18.75 14.81
N ARG A 85 -0.08 -18.61 13.50
CA ARG A 85 1.19 -18.98 12.86
C ARG A 85 1.93 -17.75 12.38
N ILE A 86 3.25 -17.77 12.58
CA ILE A 86 4.18 -16.70 12.20
C ILE A 86 5.02 -17.21 11.03
N TRP A 87 4.99 -16.49 9.92
CA TRP A 87 5.60 -16.90 8.66
C TRP A 87 6.66 -15.90 8.20
N SER A 88 7.77 -16.40 7.68
CA SER A 88 8.79 -15.60 7.00
C SER A 88 8.40 -15.45 5.53
N ILE A 89 8.18 -14.22 5.06
CA ILE A 89 7.83 -13.96 3.65
C ILE A 89 9.05 -14.13 2.75
N ILE A 90 10.24 -13.79 3.27
CA ILE A 90 11.52 -13.92 2.58
C ILE A 90 11.91 -15.39 2.44
N GLU A 91 11.90 -16.15 3.53
CA GLU A 91 12.32 -17.55 3.55
C GLU A 91 11.20 -18.53 3.17
N LYS A 92 9.96 -18.04 3.06
CA LYS A 92 8.76 -18.79 2.66
C LYS A 92 8.48 -20.03 3.53
N LYS A 93 8.74 -19.91 4.83
CA LYS A 93 8.56 -20.99 5.82
C LYS A 93 7.80 -20.51 7.06
N LEU A 94 7.24 -21.46 7.80
CA LEU A 94 6.78 -21.26 9.17
C LEU A 94 7.99 -20.99 10.08
N LEU A 95 7.87 -19.99 10.95
CA LEU A 95 8.86 -19.70 12.00
C LEU A 95 8.39 -20.19 13.36
N HIS A 96 7.12 -19.96 13.69
CA HIS A 96 6.57 -20.28 14.99
C HIS A 96 5.06 -20.49 14.95
N THR A 97 4.53 -21.23 15.92
CA THR A 97 3.10 -21.42 16.15
C THR A 97 2.79 -21.04 17.59
N LEU A 98 2.00 -20.00 17.80
CA LEU A 98 1.46 -19.64 19.12
C LEU A 98 0.28 -20.58 19.43
N ILE A 99 0.41 -21.32 20.53
CA ILE A 99 -0.57 -22.30 21.01
C ILE A 99 -1.01 -21.87 22.41
N GLY A 100 -2.31 -21.97 22.71
CA GLY A 100 -2.83 -21.67 24.06
C GLY A 100 -4.28 -21.21 24.12
N HIS A 101 -4.93 -20.97 22.98
CA HIS A 101 -6.40 -20.92 22.91
C HIS A 101 -6.98 -22.35 22.89
N THR A 102 -8.11 -22.54 23.57
CA THR A 102 -8.80 -23.83 23.67
C THR A 102 -9.94 -23.95 22.67
N GLU A 103 -10.35 -22.86 22.02
CA GLU A 103 -11.26 -22.84 20.87
C GLU A 103 -10.76 -21.92 19.75
N GLY A 104 -11.46 -21.93 18.61
CA GLY A 104 -11.01 -21.26 17.39
C GLY A 104 -10.91 -19.73 17.52
N ILE A 105 -9.81 -19.18 17.01
CA ILE A 105 -9.47 -17.75 17.08
C ILE A 105 -10.27 -17.00 16.03
N SER A 106 -10.91 -15.90 16.40
CA SER A 106 -11.81 -15.11 15.55
C SER A 106 -11.12 -13.89 14.91
N SER A 107 -10.14 -13.30 15.61
CA SER A 107 -9.43 -12.10 15.16
C SER A 107 -8.12 -11.94 15.91
N ILE A 108 -7.14 -11.28 15.27
CA ILE A 108 -5.86 -10.89 15.86
C ILE A 108 -5.55 -9.44 15.49
N ASP A 109 -4.78 -8.76 16.34
CA ASP A 109 -4.15 -7.47 16.01
C ASP A 109 -2.74 -7.36 16.61
N ILE A 110 -1.86 -6.54 16.02
CA ILE A 110 -0.46 -6.37 16.41
C ILE A 110 -0.15 -4.92 16.74
N SER A 111 0.53 -4.68 17.87
CA SER A 111 0.88 -3.33 18.30
C SER A 111 1.81 -2.65 17.28
N ASP A 112 1.65 -1.35 17.02
CA ASP A 112 2.47 -0.57 16.07
C ASP A 112 3.99 -0.74 16.25
N ASN A 113 4.44 -0.94 17.50
CA ASN A 113 5.85 -1.15 17.83
C ASN A 113 6.35 -2.60 17.60
N GLY A 114 5.49 -3.50 17.13
CA GLY A 114 5.76 -4.91 16.82
C GLY A 114 5.98 -5.84 18.02
N ASN A 115 5.96 -5.36 19.27
CA ASN A 115 6.37 -6.16 20.43
C ASN A 115 5.29 -7.14 20.91
N PHE A 116 4.01 -6.82 20.73
CA PHE A 116 2.89 -7.60 21.25
C PHE A 116 1.80 -7.82 20.19
N LEU A 117 1.15 -8.98 20.29
CA LEU A 117 -0.03 -9.34 19.50
C LEU A 117 -1.17 -9.67 20.46
N VAL A 118 -2.39 -9.29 20.12
CA VAL A 118 -3.62 -9.71 20.82
C VAL A 118 -4.45 -10.64 19.95
N SER A 119 -5.15 -11.57 20.58
CA SER A 119 -6.03 -12.51 19.89
C SER A 119 -7.33 -12.71 20.64
N GLY A 120 -8.45 -12.59 19.94
CA GLY A 120 -9.79 -12.91 20.44
C GLY A 120 -10.22 -14.30 19.98
N SER A 121 -10.92 -15.05 20.83
CA SER A 121 -11.31 -16.42 20.55
C SER A 121 -12.74 -16.77 20.99
N ARG A 122 -13.23 -17.89 20.45
CA ARG A 122 -14.45 -18.55 20.89
C ARG A 122 -14.33 -19.24 22.26
N ASP A 123 -13.14 -19.29 22.86
CA ASP A 123 -12.93 -19.75 24.24
C ASP A 123 -13.18 -18.68 25.32
N GLU A 124 -13.90 -17.61 24.96
CA GLU A 124 -14.24 -16.51 25.87
C GLU A 124 -13.01 -15.84 26.51
N SER A 125 -11.89 -15.84 25.78
CA SER A 125 -10.67 -15.15 26.21
C SER A 125 -10.06 -14.26 25.13
N ILE A 126 -9.39 -13.22 25.61
CA ILE A 126 -8.42 -12.43 24.85
C ILE A 126 -7.04 -12.80 25.35
N LYS A 127 -6.10 -13.15 24.47
CA LYS A 127 -4.71 -13.44 24.85
C LYS A 127 -3.77 -12.36 24.34
N VAL A 128 -2.77 -12.02 25.16
CA VAL A 128 -1.69 -11.09 24.81
C VAL A 128 -0.40 -11.87 24.71
N TRP A 129 0.27 -11.80 23.57
CA TRP A 129 1.47 -12.55 23.23
C TRP A 129 2.65 -11.61 23.08
N ASN A 130 3.84 -12.04 23.50
CA ASN A 130 5.09 -11.37 23.21
C ASN A 130 5.64 -11.89 21.87
N ILE A 131 5.86 -11.01 20.90
CA ILE A 131 6.36 -11.40 19.58
C ILE A 131 7.88 -11.58 19.54
N ASN A 132 8.62 -10.96 20.46
CA ASN A 132 10.08 -11.09 20.53
C ASN A 132 10.55 -12.44 21.10
N ASN A 133 9.70 -13.14 21.87
CA ASN A 133 10.02 -14.46 22.43
C ASN A 133 8.90 -15.52 22.27
N TYR A 134 7.84 -15.18 21.55
CA TYR A 134 6.69 -16.03 21.22
C TYR A 134 5.90 -16.59 22.42
N LYS A 135 6.03 -16.01 23.62
CA LYS A 135 5.32 -16.48 24.82
C LYS A 135 3.99 -15.77 25.05
N LEU A 136 3.02 -16.51 25.57
CA LEU A 136 1.81 -15.95 26.17
C LEU A 136 2.18 -15.10 27.40
N LEU A 137 1.82 -13.82 27.40
CA LEU A 137 2.01 -12.91 28.53
C LEU A 137 0.80 -12.85 29.46
N ARG A 138 -0.40 -12.97 28.88
CA ARG A 138 -1.66 -12.76 29.61
C ARG A 138 -2.81 -13.46 28.91
N THR A 139 -3.71 -14.03 29.71
CA THR A 139 -5.08 -14.33 29.29
C THR A 139 -6.00 -13.39 30.05
N ILE A 140 -6.94 -12.79 29.33
CA ILE A 140 -8.04 -11.95 29.83
C ILE A 140 -9.30 -12.76 29.57
N ASN A 141 -9.86 -13.38 30.61
CA ASN A 141 -11.12 -14.10 30.47
C ASN A 141 -12.27 -13.09 30.49
N VAL A 142 -13.19 -13.20 29.53
CA VAL A 142 -14.33 -12.29 29.41
C VAL A 142 -15.65 -12.91 29.88
N HIS A 143 -15.64 -14.21 30.22
CA HIS A 143 -16.66 -14.94 31.02
C HIS A 143 -18.12 -14.56 30.69
N SER A 144 -18.46 -14.53 29.40
CA SER A 144 -19.77 -14.06 28.95
C SER A 144 -20.14 -14.68 27.62
N MET A 145 -19.36 -14.42 26.57
CA MET A 145 -19.52 -15.02 25.24
C MET A 145 -18.19 -15.01 24.45
N ARG A 146 -18.21 -15.67 23.29
CA ARG A 146 -17.12 -15.61 22.30
C ARG A 146 -16.72 -14.16 21.97
N VAL A 147 -15.42 -13.93 21.83
CA VAL A 147 -14.90 -12.68 21.28
C VAL A 147 -15.02 -12.76 19.76
N ASN A 148 -15.65 -11.78 19.12
CA ASN A 148 -15.82 -11.72 17.65
C ASN A 148 -14.66 -10.96 16.97
N SER A 149 -14.14 -9.92 17.61
CA SER A 149 -13.06 -9.07 17.08
C SER A 149 -12.25 -8.44 18.21
N VAL A 150 -10.97 -8.22 17.99
CA VAL A 150 -10.07 -7.47 18.88
C VAL A 150 -9.26 -6.45 18.07
N ASP A 151 -8.81 -5.38 18.70
CA ASP A 151 -7.94 -4.37 18.10
C ASP A 151 -7.18 -3.60 19.20
N ILE A 152 -5.93 -3.23 18.94
CA ILE A 152 -5.06 -2.50 19.87
C ILE A 152 -5.07 -1.03 19.48
N ALA A 153 -5.21 -0.13 20.46
CA ALA A 153 -5.05 1.29 20.19
C ALA A 153 -3.60 1.59 19.73
N PRO A 154 -3.37 2.51 18.77
CA PRO A 154 -2.02 2.94 18.37
C PRO A 154 -1.13 3.46 19.53
N ASP A 155 -1.71 3.78 20.70
CA ASP A 155 -0.94 4.07 21.93
C ASP A 155 -0.25 2.83 22.55
N GLY A 156 -0.68 1.62 22.20
CA GLY A 156 -0.19 0.35 22.74
C GLY A 156 -0.64 0.02 24.16
N GLU A 157 -1.48 0.86 24.77
CA GLU A 157 -1.91 0.74 26.17
C GLU A 157 -3.32 0.15 26.32
N ARG A 158 -4.16 0.25 25.28
CA ARG A 158 -5.58 -0.14 25.29
C ARG A 158 -5.90 -1.22 24.25
N ILE A 159 -6.87 -2.07 24.57
CA ILE A 159 -7.46 -3.08 23.67
C ILE A 159 -8.97 -2.85 23.63
N ILE A 160 -9.58 -2.89 22.44
CA ILE A 160 -11.03 -3.06 22.29
C ILE A 160 -11.38 -4.49 21.89
N SER A 161 -12.53 -4.96 22.34
CA SER A 161 -13.06 -6.26 21.96
C SER A 161 -14.57 -6.24 21.76
N ALA A 162 -15.03 -6.81 20.64
CA ALA A 162 -16.43 -7.08 20.35
C ALA A 162 -16.84 -8.43 20.95
N ILE A 163 -17.83 -8.43 21.85
CA ILE A 163 -18.35 -9.62 22.53
C ILE A 163 -19.87 -9.50 22.57
N ASP A 164 -20.54 -10.32 21.77
CA ASP A 164 -22.00 -10.25 21.57
C ASP A 164 -22.45 -8.82 21.18
N ASP A 165 -23.47 -8.24 21.82
CA ASP A 165 -23.91 -6.85 21.61
C ASP A 165 -23.00 -5.78 22.24
N TYR A 166 -21.91 -6.18 22.91
CA TYR A 166 -21.10 -5.28 23.73
C TYR A 166 -19.71 -5.03 23.15
N ILE A 167 -19.20 -3.82 23.42
CA ILE A 167 -17.79 -3.47 23.22
C ILE A 167 -17.16 -3.25 24.58
N TYR A 168 -16.04 -3.91 24.84
CA TYR A 168 -15.25 -3.74 26.05
C TYR A 168 -13.95 -3.02 25.72
N ILE A 169 -13.56 -2.08 26.57
CA ILE A 169 -12.24 -1.44 26.54
C ILE A 169 -11.43 -1.96 27.71
N TRP A 170 -10.26 -2.52 27.43
CA TRP A 170 -9.30 -3.05 28.40
C TRP A 170 -8.03 -2.21 28.39
N ASN A 171 -7.26 -2.22 29.47
CA ASN A 171 -5.84 -1.92 29.37
C ASN A 171 -5.04 -3.18 29.00
N ILE A 172 -3.81 -3.01 28.51
CA ILE A 172 -2.89 -4.10 28.16
C ILE A 172 -2.56 -5.05 29.34
N LYS A 173 -2.83 -4.63 30.58
CA LYS A 173 -2.70 -5.44 31.80
C LYS A 173 -3.94 -6.31 32.10
N GLY A 174 -4.98 -6.25 31.26
CA GLY A 174 -6.20 -7.06 31.37
C GLY A 174 -7.28 -6.51 32.30
N LYS A 175 -7.15 -5.27 32.79
CA LYS A 175 -8.22 -4.62 33.56
C LYS A 175 -9.26 -4.06 32.59
N GLN A 176 -10.53 -4.44 32.78
CA GLN A 176 -11.66 -3.78 32.13
C GLN A 176 -11.70 -2.30 32.56
N LEU A 177 -11.64 -1.40 31.57
CA LEU A 177 -11.78 0.04 31.76
C LEU A 177 -13.24 0.47 31.53
N LYS A 178 -13.89 -0.07 30.49
CA LYS A 178 -15.28 0.24 30.13
C LYS A 178 -15.98 -0.96 29.49
N LYS A 179 -17.31 -0.98 29.62
CA LYS A 179 -18.25 -1.83 28.88
C LYS A 179 -19.27 -0.90 28.23
N ILE A 180 -19.57 -1.15 26.96
CA ILE A 180 -20.47 -0.35 26.13
C ILE A 180 -21.51 -1.30 25.58
N ASP A 181 -22.79 -1.00 25.80
CA ASP A 181 -23.91 -1.66 25.15
C ASP A 181 -24.21 -0.93 23.84
N THR A 182 -24.13 -1.62 22.71
CA THR A 182 -24.47 -1.04 21.39
C THR A 182 -25.97 -1.00 21.12
N LYS A 183 -26.78 -1.70 21.95
CA LYS A 183 -28.23 -1.89 21.77
C LYS A 183 -28.61 -2.46 20.40
N SER A 184 -27.70 -3.16 19.74
CA SER A 184 -27.92 -3.61 18.35
C SER A 184 -28.97 -4.71 18.29
N GLN A 185 -28.98 -5.65 19.25
CA GLN A 185 -29.80 -6.87 19.29
C GLN A 185 -29.40 -7.93 18.25
N PHE A 186 -28.27 -7.72 17.55
CA PHE A 186 -27.79 -8.56 16.46
C PHE A 186 -26.30 -8.91 16.55
N GLY A 187 -25.56 -8.31 17.50
CA GLY A 187 -24.15 -8.53 17.76
C GLY A 187 -23.18 -7.61 17.00
N VAL A 188 -22.07 -7.28 17.66
CA VAL A 188 -20.91 -6.57 17.09
C VAL A 188 -19.97 -7.59 16.43
N LEU A 189 -19.68 -7.42 15.15
CA LEU A 189 -18.86 -8.36 14.37
C LEU A 189 -17.40 -7.92 14.26
N LYS A 190 -17.14 -6.62 14.06
CA LYS A 190 -15.78 -6.05 13.95
C LYS A 190 -15.64 -4.78 14.77
N VAL A 191 -14.46 -4.54 15.31
CA VAL A 191 -14.06 -3.27 15.94
C VAL A 191 -12.68 -2.85 15.46
N LYS A 192 -12.43 -1.54 15.30
CA LYS A 192 -11.11 -1.00 14.96
C LYS A 192 -10.91 0.44 15.45
N TYR A 193 -9.76 0.76 16.00
CA TYR A 193 -9.33 2.11 16.37
C TYR A 193 -8.96 2.93 15.14
N THR A 194 -9.21 4.25 15.19
CA THR A 194 -8.63 5.17 14.21
C THR A 194 -7.12 5.35 14.46
N PRO A 195 -6.29 5.55 13.42
CA PRO A 195 -4.84 5.76 13.55
C PRO A 195 -4.45 6.91 14.50
N ASP A 196 -5.34 7.89 14.69
CA ASP A 196 -5.12 9.03 15.60
C ASP A 196 -5.46 8.73 17.08
N THR A 197 -5.86 7.49 17.40
CA THR A 197 -6.34 7.01 18.71
C THR A 197 -7.61 7.68 19.26
N LYS A 198 -8.18 8.68 18.57
CA LYS A 198 -9.29 9.48 19.12
C LYS A 198 -10.62 8.74 19.07
N HIS A 199 -10.81 7.88 18.09
CA HIS A 199 -12.08 7.18 17.87
C HIS A 199 -11.86 5.68 17.73
N PHE A 200 -12.94 4.92 17.82
CA PHE A 200 -13.00 3.56 17.29
C PHE A 200 -14.35 3.33 16.63
N ILE A 201 -14.34 2.41 15.67
CA ILE A 201 -15.48 2.09 14.82
C ILE A 201 -15.92 0.66 15.15
N ALA A 202 -17.24 0.46 15.22
CA ALA A 202 -17.89 -0.83 15.40
C ALA A 202 -18.70 -1.17 14.15
N GLY A 203 -18.44 -2.33 13.57
CA GLY A 203 -19.25 -2.96 12.55
C GLY A 203 -20.21 -3.97 13.17
N LEU A 204 -21.50 -3.78 12.91
CA LEU A 204 -22.59 -4.60 13.44
C LEU A 204 -23.03 -5.66 12.43
N ASN A 205 -23.68 -6.70 12.94
CA ASN A 205 -24.39 -7.69 12.13
C ASN A 205 -25.60 -7.05 11.40
N GLN A 206 -26.19 -7.78 10.44
CA GLN A 206 -27.30 -7.29 9.64
C GLN A 206 -28.47 -6.84 10.54
N THR A 207 -28.98 -5.64 10.27
CA THR A 207 -30.06 -5.03 11.02
C THR A 207 -31.19 -4.60 10.11
N GLN A 208 -32.45 -4.89 10.48
CA GLN A 208 -33.62 -4.34 9.77
C GLN A 208 -33.68 -2.82 9.99
N ASN A 209 -33.25 -2.03 9.00
CA ASN A 209 -33.24 -0.55 8.99
C ASN A 209 -32.43 0.18 10.10
N LYS A 210 -31.63 -0.50 10.95
CA LYS A 210 -30.76 0.18 11.93
C LYS A 210 -29.42 0.60 11.28
N PRO A 211 -28.61 1.48 11.91
CA PRO A 211 -27.20 1.63 11.55
C PRO A 211 -26.45 0.30 11.67
N THR A 212 -25.55 0.02 10.73
CA THR A 212 -24.63 -1.13 10.77
C THR A 212 -23.19 -0.73 11.07
N ILE A 213 -22.91 0.58 11.13
CA ILE A 213 -21.61 1.14 11.51
C ILE A 213 -21.84 2.21 12.57
N ILE A 214 -21.12 2.13 13.70
CA ILE A 214 -21.18 3.11 14.80
C ILE A 214 -19.76 3.58 15.13
N ILE A 215 -19.57 4.89 15.30
CA ILE A 215 -18.30 5.49 15.70
C ILE A 215 -18.42 6.01 17.13
N PHE A 216 -17.41 5.71 17.95
CA PHE A 216 -17.30 6.12 19.35
C PHE A 216 -16.04 6.94 19.58
N ASP A 217 -16.11 7.92 20.48
CA ASP A 217 -14.93 8.58 21.04
C ASP A 217 -14.20 7.66 22.02
N SER A 218 -12.90 7.48 21.84
CA SER A 218 -12.10 6.45 22.52
C SER A 218 -11.89 6.70 24.01
N LYS A 219 -12.00 7.97 24.44
CA LYS A 219 -11.73 8.40 25.81
C LYS A 219 -13.00 8.37 26.65
N THR A 220 -14.08 8.94 26.14
CA THR A 220 -15.40 9.01 26.78
C THR A 220 -16.21 7.74 26.58
N ALA A 221 -15.97 6.97 25.52
CA ALA A 221 -16.79 5.84 25.06
C ALA A 221 -18.24 6.22 24.72
N LYS A 222 -18.48 7.50 24.41
CA LYS A 222 -19.77 7.94 23.86
C LYS A 222 -19.78 7.72 22.36
N GLN A 223 -20.92 7.27 21.85
CA GLN A 223 -21.20 7.29 20.41
C GLN A 223 -21.15 8.74 19.91
N ILE A 224 -20.48 8.96 18.78
CA ILE A 224 -20.36 10.27 18.13
C ILE A 224 -21.02 10.31 16.74
N ASN A 225 -21.10 9.19 16.03
CA ASN A 225 -21.71 9.10 14.71
C ASN A 225 -22.21 7.67 14.44
N GLN A 226 -23.13 7.49 13.50
CA GLN A 226 -23.61 6.19 13.03
C GLN A 226 -24.08 6.28 11.58
N PHE A 227 -23.89 5.23 10.78
CA PHE A 227 -24.40 5.15 9.42
C PHE A 227 -24.73 3.71 9.00
N ARG A 228 -25.44 3.58 7.87
CA ARG A 228 -26.10 2.34 7.43
C ARG A 228 -25.48 1.87 6.11
N ASN A 229 -24.84 0.71 6.14
CA ASN A 229 -24.17 0.10 5.00
C ASN A 229 -25.12 -0.87 4.25
N ASN A 230 -26.12 -0.32 3.54
CA ASN A 230 -27.08 -1.07 2.71
C ASN A 230 -27.74 -2.29 3.39
N ASP A 231 -28.01 -2.25 4.70
CA ASP A 231 -28.47 -3.41 5.52
C ASP A 231 -27.55 -4.65 5.53
N ASN A 232 -26.35 -4.54 4.97
CA ASN A 232 -25.39 -5.63 4.94
C ASN A 232 -24.65 -5.75 6.28
N ALA A 233 -24.47 -6.97 6.77
CA ALA A 233 -23.70 -7.25 7.98
C ALA A 233 -22.23 -6.89 7.78
N VAL A 234 -21.62 -6.13 8.68
CA VAL A 234 -20.21 -5.71 8.54
C VAL A 234 -19.26 -6.84 8.92
N THR A 235 -18.83 -7.62 7.93
CA THR A 235 -17.91 -8.76 8.12
C THR A 235 -16.45 -8.33 8.25
N SER A 236 -16.07 -7.26 7.54
CA SER A 236 -14.73 -6.69 7.58
C SER A 236 -14.80 -5.19 7.32
N LEU A 237 -13.93 -4.47 7.99
CA LEU A 237 -13.71 -3.04 7.82
C LEU A 237 -12.21 -2.74 7.94
N ASP A 238 -11.75 -1.70 7.25
CA ASP A 238 -10.39 -1.18 7.39
C ASP A 238 -10.41 0.35 7.31
N ILE A 239 -9.43 0.99 7.93
CA ILE A 239 -9.33 2.44 8.03
C ILE A 239 -8.08 2.89 7.29
N SER A 240 -8.24 3.86 6.40
CA SER A 240 -7.14 4.49 5.66
C SER A 240 -6.10 5.11 6.60
N HIS A 241 -4.84 5.18 6.17
CA HIS A 241 -3.72 5.59 7.03
C HIS A 241 -3.85 7.02 7.58
N ASP A 242 -4.54 7.92 6.87
CA ASP A 242 -4.84 9.29 7.31
C ASP A 242 -6.02 9.37 8.31
N GLY A 243 -6.68 8.24 8.59
CA GLY A 243 -7.84 8.14 9.47
C GLY A 243 -9.12 8.76 8.90
N LYS A 244 -9.15 9.13 7.61
CA LYS A 244 -10.28 9.86 7.02
C LYS A 244 -11.35 8.95 6.43
N TYR A 245 -10.94 7.90 5.73
CA TYR A 245 -11.83 6.98 5.02
C TYR A 245 -11.90 5.60 5.68
N LEU A 246 -13.11 5.05 5.72
CA LEU A 246 -13.44 3.69 6.16
C LEU A 246 -13.86 2.88 4.93
N VAL A 247 -13.24 1.73 4.69
CA VAL A 247 -13.71 0.74 3.72
C VAL A 247 -14.41 -0.40 4.45
N VAL A 248 -15.55 -0.85 3.92
CA VAL A 248 -16.40 -1.86 4.56
C VAL A 248 -16.90 -2.86 3.53
N CYS A 249 -16.93 -4.15 3.89
CA CYS A 249 -17.68 -5.15 3.16
C CYS A 249 -18.58 -5.98 4.08
N GLY A 250 -19.56 -6.63 3.46
CA GLY A 250 -20.53 -7.46 4.14
C GLY A 250 -21.18 -8.47 3.21
N PHE A 251 -21.94 -9.40 3.79
CA PHE A 251 -22.96 -10.14 3.04
C PHE A 251 -24.29 -9.40 3.14
N GLY A 252 -25.07 -9.43 2.05
CA GLY A 252 -26.40 -8.84 2.02
C GLY A 252 -27.51 -9.86 2.23
N SER A 253 -28.75 -9.39 2.11
CA SER A 253 -29.91 -10.27 2.07
C SER A 253 -29.76 -11.28 0.91
N TYR A 254 -30.33 -12.48 1.07
CA TYR A 254 -30.36 -13.49 0.01
C TYR A 254 -31.16 -13.06 -1.24
N ILE A 255 -31.83 -11.90 -1.16
CA ILE A 255 -32.79 -11.37 -2.12
C ILE A 255 -32.12 -10.31 -3.01
N ASP A 256 -31.25 -9.46 -2.44
CA ASP A 256 -30.66 -8.31 -3.16
C ASP A 256 -29.31 -8.64 -3.83
N GLY A 257 -28.63 -9.72 -3.42
CA GLY A 257 -27.54 -10.37 -4.17
C GLY A 257 -26.21 -9.62 -4.31
N ASN A 258 -26.13 -8.36 -3.90
CA ASN A 258 -24.96 -7.49 -4.01
C ASN A 258 -24.20 -7.36 -2.68
N SER A 259 -22.98 -7.93 -2.60
CA SER A 259 -22.01 -7.62 -1.53
C SER A 259 -21.07 -6.50 -1.98
N ASP A 260 -21.50 -5.26 -1.88
CA ASP A 260 -20.69 -4.14 -2.37
C ASP A 260 -19.62 -3.70 -1.33
N VAL A 261 -18.43 -3.36 -1.82
CA VAL A 261 -17.38 -2.73 -1.00
C VAL A 261 -17.68 -1.25 -0.96
N ASN A 262 -17.98 -0.72 0.20
CA ASN A 262 -18.41 0.65 0.37
C ASN A 262 -17.29 1.45 1.05
N ILE A 263 -16.99 2.64 0.53
CA ILE A 263 -16.15 3.62 1.23
C ILE A 263 -17.01 4.72 1.83
N TRP A 264 -16.71 5.07 3.07
CA TRP A 264 -17.33 6.16 3.82
C TRP A 264 -16.27 7.15 4.28
N ASP A 265 -16.56 8.45 4.25
CA ASP A 265 -15.79 9.44 5.01
C ASP A 265 -16.25 9.37 6.48
N ILE A 266 -15.29 9.15 7.38
CA ILE A 266 -15.52 8.88 8.81
C ILE A 266 -16.11 10.11 9.52
N ASN A 267 -15.76 11.31 9.08
CA ASN A 267 -16.18 12.55 9.74
C ASN A 267 -17.60 12.95 9.33
N THR A 268 -17.93 12.84 8.04
CA THR A 268 -19.23 13.24 7.50
C THR A 268 -20.26 12.11 7.53
N GLY A 269 -19.82 10.84 7.58
CA GLY A 269 -20.70 9.69 7.40
C GLY A 269 -21.23 9.53 5.97
N THR A 270 -20.66 10.22 4.98
CA THR A 270 -21.09 10.14 3.58
C THR A 270 -20.41 9.00 2.85
N LYS A 271 -21.18 8.19 2.09
CA LYS A 271 -20.63 7.22 1.14
C LYS A 271 -19.90 7.96 0.03
N ILE A 272 -18.69 7.52 -0.31
CA ILE A 272 -17.82 8.11 -1.33
C ILE A 272 -17.79 7.24 -2.58
N HIS A 273 -17.57 5.93 -2.42
CA HIS A 273 -17.47 4.96 -3.53
C HIS A 273 -18.16 3.64 -3.17
N GLU A 274 -18.60 2.89 -4.19
CA GLU A 274 -19.27 1.60 -4.05
C GLU A 274 -18.82 0.62 -5.15
N TYR A 275 -17.99 -0.37 -4.78
CA TYR A 275 -17.45 -1.36 -5.72
C TYR A 275 -18.20 -2.69 -5.65
N GLY A 276 -19.04 -2.93 -6.65
CA GLY A 276 -19.72 -4.20 -6.85
C GLY A 276 -19.01 -5.15 -7.80
N SER A 277 -19.46 -6.40 -7.83
CA SER A 277 -19.25 -7.25 -9.01
C SER A 277 -20.32 -6.90 -10.05
N THR A 278 -19.90 -6.47 -11.24
CA THR A 278 -20.81 -6.17 -12.38
C THR A 278 -21.64 -7.39 -12.83
N GLU A 279 -21.28 -8.59 -12.38
CA GLU A 279 -22.03 -9.83 -12.61
C GLU A 279 -22.93 -10.15 -11.41
N LYS A 280 -24.25 -10.04 -11.59
CA LYS A 280 -25.25 -10.58 -10.65
C LYS A 280 -25.23 -12.11 -10.69
N PHE A 281 -24.49 -12.73 -9.77
CA PHE A 281 -24.57 -14.18 -9.55
C PHE A 281 -25.86 -14.51 -8.79
N TYR A 282 -26.70 -15.38 -9.38
CA TYR A 282 -27.79 -16.03 -8.63
C TYR A 282 -27.19 -16.84 -7.47
N GLY A 283 -27.42 -16.38 -6.23
CA GLY A 283 -26.81 -16.90 -5.00
C GLY A 283 -25.88 -15.93 -4.26
N GLY A 284 -25.51 -14.80 -4.89
CA GLY A 284 -24.65 -13.77 -4.30
C GLY A 284 -23.18 -14.18 -4.20
N ILE A 285 -22.28 -13.31 -4.67
CA ILE A 285 -20.91 -13.32 -4.15
C ILE A 285 -20.97 -12.66 -2.78
N ASN A 286 -20.27 -13.18 -1.77
CA ASN A 286 -20.10 -12.55 -0.47
C ASN A 286 -18.65 -12.09 -0.32
N LYS A 287 -18.43 -10.90 0.23
CA LYS A 287 -17.08 -10.38 0.54
C LYS A 287 -16.82 -10.50 2.05
N PHE A 288 -15.64 -10.99 2.40
CA PHE A 288 -15.29 -11.35 3.79
C PHE A 288 -14.17 -10.51 4.36
N ALA A 289 -13.32 -9.95 3.50
CA ALA A 289 -12.18 -9.14 3.89
C ALA A 289 -12.02 -7.95 2.97
N VAL A 290 -11.71 -6.79 3.54
CA VAL A 290 -11.29 -5.57 2.83
C VAL A 290 -10.06 -4.96 3.49
N SER A 291 -9.23 -4.29 2.71
CA SER A 291 -8.11 -3.53 3.26
C SER A 291 -7.69 -2.37 2.35
N PHE A 292 -7.23 -1.27 2.94
CA PHE A 292 -6.56 -0.18 2.25
C PHE A 292 -5.07 -0.49 2.01
N SER A 293 -4.56 -0.07 0.86
CA SER A 293 -3.11 0.08 0.71
C SER A 293 -2.57 1.18 1.64
N PRO A 294 -1.28 1.15 2.03
CA PRO A 294 -0.71 2.11 3.00
C PRO A 294 -0.84 3.59 2.64
N LEU A 295 -1.01 3.93 1.35
CA LEU A 295 -1.22 5.30 0.87
C LEU A 295 -2.69 5.58 0.50
N ALA A 296 -3.63 4.73 0.91
CA ALA A 296 -5.06 4.75 0.59
C ALA A 296 -5.47 4.72 -0.91
N ARG A 297 -4.50 4.75 -1.86
CA ARG A 297 -4.76 4.79 -3.32
C ARG A 297 -5.29 3.49 -3.95
N LYS A 298 -5.23 2.38 -3.22
CA LYS A 298 -5.78 1.10 -3.66
C LYS A 298 -6.58 0.45 -2.54
N ILE A 299 -7.59 -0.31 -2.95
CA ILE A 299 -8.50 -1.05 -2.09
C ILE A 299 -8.43 -2.52 -2.49
N LEU A 300 -8.31 -3.40 -1.51
CA LEU A 300 -8.31 -4.86 -1.65
C LEU A 300 -9.65 -5.41 -1.15
N ALA A 301 -10.20 -6.43 -1.81
CA ALA A 301 -11.25 -7.26 -1.23
C ALA A 301 -11.06 -8.75 -1.55
N GLY A 302 -11.41 -9.61 -0.59
CA GLY A 302 -11.49 -11.07 -0.74
C GLY A 302 -12.92 -11.60 -0.62
N ALA A 303 -13.28 -12.61 -1.43
CA ALA A 303 -14.67 -13.08 -1.58
C ALA A 303 -14.85 -14.62 -1.49
N SER A 304 -16.10 -15.08 -1.25
CA SER A 304 -16.49 -16.50 -1.14
C SER A 304 -16.22 -17.30 -2.40
N ASP A 305 -16.30 -16.66 -3.57
CA ASP A 305 -15.97 -17.28 -4.85
C ASP A 305 -14.47 -17.59 -4.98
N GLY A 306 -13.66 -17.16 -4.00
CA GLY A 306 -12.20 -17.30 -3.91
C GLY A 306 -11.44 -16.23 -4.69
N THR A 307 -12.12 -15.17 -5.16
CA THR A 307 -11.47 -14.05 -5.84
C THR A 307 -10.88 -13.05 -4.85
N ILE A 308 -9.80 -12.41 -5.31
CA ILE A 308 -9.14 -11.28 -4.67
C ILE A 308 -9.09 -10.18 -5.71
N ARG A 309 -9.70 -9.03 -5.40
CA ARG A 309 -9.80 -7.88 -6.31
C ARG A 309 -9.08 -6.68 -5.74
N ILE A 310 -8.46 -5.90 -6.61
CA ILE A 310 -7.83 -4.63 -6.26
C ILE A 310 -8.37 -3.54 -7.17
N TRP A 311 -8.87 -2.46 -6.58
CA TRP A 311 -9.30 -1.24 -7.27
C TRP A 311 -8.36 -0.08 -7.00
N ASN A 312 -8.34 0.89 -7.90
CA ASN A 312 -7.87 2.24 -7.63
C ASN A 312 -8.94 2.98 -6.82
N PHE A 313 -8.53 3.70 -5.78
CA PHE A 313 -9.42 4.54 -4.98
C PHE A 313 -9.98 5.70 -5.81
N ASP A 314 -9.10 6.49 -6.44
CA ASP A 314 -9.47 7.76 -7.07
C ASP A 314 -10.20 7.58 -8.42
N SER A 315 -9.86 6.54 -9.19
CA SER A 315 -10.40 6.32 -10.55
C SER A 315 -11.41 5.17 -10.66
N GLU A 316 -11.71 4.52 -9.54
CA GLU A 316 -12.57 3.32 -9.40
C GLU A 316 -12.19 2.08 -10.26
N GLU A 317 -11.11 2.15 -11.03
CA GLU A 317 -10.69 1.10 -11.96
C GLU A 317 -10.27 -0.19 -11.23
N GLU A 318 -10.80 -1.35 -11.65
CA GLU A 318 -10.34 -2.66 -11.19
C GLU A 318 -8.96 -3.01 -11.79
N LEU A 319 -7.91 -2.65 -11.05
CA LEU A 319 -6.50 -2.82 -11.41
C LEU A 319 -6.08 -4.29 -11.52
N LEU A 320 -6.54 -5.16 -10.62
CA LEU A 320 -6.18 -6.58 -10.59
C LEU A 320 -7.33 -7.47 -10.12
N LEU A 321 -7.41 -8.65 -10.72
CA LEU A 321 -8.20 -9.79 -10.27
C LEU A 321 -7.28 -11.01 -10.16
N ILE A 322 -7.31 -11.66 -9.00
CA ILE A 322 -6.48 -12.83 -8.65
C ILE A 322 -7.42 -13.92 -8.15
N TYR A 323 -7.16 -15.18 -8.53
CA TYR A 323 -7.90 -16.34 -8.07
C TYR A 323 -7.08 -17.09 -7.03
N HIS A 324 -7.58 -17.21 -5.79
CA HIS A 324 -6.79 -17.79 -4.70
C HIS A 324 -6.34 -19.23 -5.00
N TRP A 325 -7.17 -20.02 -5.69
CA TRP A 325 -6.84 -21.40 -6.05
C TRP A 325 -5.90 -21.55 -7.25
N ASN A 326 -5.68 -20.51 -8.07
CA ASN A 326 -4.95 -20.64 -9.33
C ASN A 326 -3.83 -19.59 -9.47
N ALA A 327 -2.57 -20.05 -9.40
CA ALA A 327 -1.38 -19.19 -9.40
C ALA A 327 -1.06 -18.51 -10.75
N LYS A 328 -1.95 -18.60 -11.75
CA LYS A 328 -1.79 -18.00 -13.08
C LYS A 328 -2.80 -16.86 -13.27
N VAL A 329 -2.27 -15.64 -13.39
CA VAL A 329 -3.04 -14.43 -13.75
C VAL A 329 -3.70 -14.64 -15.11
N ILE A 330 -5.03 -14.61 -15.16
CA ILE A 330 -5.77 -14.67 -16.43
C ILE A 330 -5.85 -13.25 -17.01
N ASN A 331 -5.12 -13.01 -18.10
CA ASN A 331 -5.13 -11.73 -18.79
C ASN A 331 -6.50 -11.49 -19.46
N LYS A 332 -7.17 -10.35 -19.17
CA LYS A 332 -8.48 -9.97 -19.75
C LYS A 332 -8.48 -9.99 -21.30
N SER A 333 -7.33 -9.74 -21.95
CA SER A 333 -7.16 -9.88 -23.41
C SER A 333 -7.35 -11.31 -23.94
N ILE A 334 -6.98 -12.33 -23.15
CA ILE A 334 -7.15 -13.74 -23.51
C ILE A 334 -8.63 -14.15 -23.35
N ILE A 335 -9.31 -13.67 -22.30
CA ILE A 335 -10.75 -13.88 -22.07
C ILE A 335 -11.54 -13.36 -23.27
N ARG A 336 -11.30 -12.11 -23.68
CA ARG A 336 -11.96 -11.46 -24.83
C ARG A 336 -11.78 -12.25 -26.13
N LYS A 337 -10.56 -12.77 -26.38
CA LYS A 337 -10.27 -13.61 -27.56
C LYS A 337 -10.99 -14.96 -27.54
N ILE A 338 -11.15 -15.58 -26.37
CA ILE A 338 -11.92 -16.82 -26.21
C ILE A 338 -13.42 -16.56 -26.43
N GLN A 339 -13.96 -15.45 -25.94
CA GLN A 339 -15.36 -15.09 -26.16
C GLN A 339 -15.67 -14.83 -27.63
N ILE A 340 -14.80 -14.07 -28.33
CA ILE A 340 -14.89 -13.86 -29.77
C ILE A 340 -14.87 -15.21 -30.53
N TYR A 341 -13.98 -16.13 -30.15
CA TYR A 341 -13.89 -17.44 -30.78
C TYR A 341 -15.14 -18.31 -30.55
N LEU A 342 -15.64 -18.41 -29.31
CA LEU A 342 -16.83 -19.22 -29.02
C LEU A 342 -18.09 -18.65 -29.69
N ASN A 343 -18.26 -17.33 -29.70
CA ASN A 343 -19.31 -16.66 -30.48
C ASN A 343 -19.16 -16.96 -31.98
N SER A 344 -17.94 -16.94 -32.53
CA SER A 344 -17.69 -17.29 -33.95
C SER A 344 -17.97 -18.77 -34.29
N CYS A 345 -17.95 -19.64 -33.29
CA CYS A 345 -18.37 -21.04 -33.41
C CYS A 345 -19.89 -21.25 -33.16
N GLY A 346 -20.67 -20.18 -33.01
CA GLY A 346 -22.13 -20.26 -32.81
C GLY A 346 -22.59 -20.52 -31.38
N TYR A 347 -21.72 -20.40 -30.38
CA TYR A 347 -22.07 -20.59 -28.96
C TYR A 347 -22.21 -19.24 -28.24
N ASP A 348 -23.42 -18.90 -27.78
CA ASP A 348 -23.66 -17.68 -27.00
C ASP A 348 -22.86 -17.71 -25.68
N VAL A 349 -21.93 -16.76 -25.54
CA VAL A 349 -21.11 -16.57 -24.34
C VAL A 349 -21.31 -15.19 -23.68
N GLY A 350 -22.28 -14.40 -24.17
CA GLY A 350 -22.56 -13.06 -23.64
C GLY A 350 -21.54 -11.98 -24.03
N ASN A 351 -21.62 -10.84 -23.35
CA ASN A 351 -20.87 -9.62 -23.68
C ASN A 351 -19.34 -9.80 -23.41
N PRO A 352 -18.43 -9.51 -24.37
CA PRO A 352 -16.98 -9.68 -24.24
C PRO A 352 -16.26 -8.83 -23.16
N ASP A 353 -16.96 -7.99 -22.40
CA ASP A 353 -16.39 -7.21 -21.29
C ASP A 353 -16.59 -7.85 -19.90
N GLY A 354 -17.26 -9.01 -19.81
CA GLY A 354 -17.44 -9.78 -18.58
C GLY A 354 -16.54 -11.02 -18.45
N ILE A 355 -16.48 -11.61 -17.26
CA ILE A 355 -15.82 -12.88 -16.97
C ILE A 355 -16.85 -14.03 -17.09
N PHE A 356 -16.38 -15.28 -17.11
CA PHE A 356 -17.15 -16.45 -17.53
C PHE A 356 -18.30 -16.85 -16.58
N GLY A 357 -19.44 -16.16 -16.73
CA GLY A 357 -20.74 -16.51 -16.14
C GLY A 357 -21.33 -17.84 -16.65
N LYS A 358 -22.48 -18.23 -16.08
CA LYS A 358 -23.14 -19.54 -16.28
C LYS A 358 -23.39 -19.89 -17.76
N LYS A 359 -23.80 -18.91 -18.59
CA LYS A 359 -23.98 -19.09 -20.04
C LYS A 359 -22.70 -19.61 -20.71
N THR A 360 -21.56 -18.95 -20.49
CA THR A 360 -20.30 -19.38 -21.12
C THR A 360 -19.86 -20.77 -20.67
N ARG A 361 -20.04 -21.11 -19.39
CA ARG A 361 -19.70 -22.46 -18.89
C ARG A 361 -20.54 -23.54 -19.57
N ASN A 362 -21.82 -23.28 -19.79
CA ASN A 362 -22.71 -24.19 -20.51
C ASN A 362 -22.33 -24.30 -21.99
N SER A 363 -22.02 -23.17 -22.63
CA SER A 363 -21.52 -23.11 -24.02
C SER A 363 -20.20 -23.87 -24.22
N ILE A 364 -19.26 -23.79 -23.27
CA ILE A 364 -18.02 -24.58 -23.29
C ILE A 364 -18.30 -26.07 -23.10
N LYS A 365 -19.20 -26.46 -22.18
CA LYS A 365 -19.63 -27.86 -22.00
C LYS A 365 -20.32 -28.42 -23.25
N LYS A 366 -21.12 -27.61 -23.93
CA LYS A 366 -21.75 -27.98 -25.19
C LYS A 366 -20.69 -28.17 -26.29
N PHE A 367 -19.78 -27.21 -26.46
CA PHE A 367 -18.64 -27.33 -27.38
C PHE A 367 -17.81 -28.61 -27.15
N GLN A 368 -17.54 -28.97 -25.89
CA GLN A 368 -16.85 -30.22 -25.52
C GLN A 368 -17.57 -31.48 -26.01
N HIS A 369 -18.89 -31.52 -25.82
CA HIS A 369 -19.74 -32.64 -26.23
C HIS A 369 -19.81 -32.73 -27.77
N ASP A 370 -20.11 -31.62 -28.43
CA ASP A 370 -20.28 -31.53 -29.88
C ASP A 370 -18.98 -31.88 -30.65
N HIS A 371 -17.81 -31.66 -30.05
CA HIS A 371 -16.49 -31.92 -30.66
C HIS A 371 -15.77 -33.18 -30.11
N TYR A 372 -16.48 -34.04 -29.36
CA TYR A 372 -15.97 -35.35 -28.87
C TYR A 372 -14.60 -35.30 -28.16
N LEU A 373 -14.29 -34.22 -27.44
CA LEU A 373 -13.02 -34.04 -26.74
C LEU A 373 -12.98 -34.85 -25.43
N LYS A 374 -12.79 -36.18 -25.53
CA LYS A 374 -12.37 -37.01 -24.40
C LYS A 374 -10.91 -36.69 -24.05
N VAL A 375 -10.66 -36.29 -22.80
CA VAL A 375 -9.31 -36.07 -22.26
C VAL A 375 -9.08 -37.09 -21.14
N ASP A 376 -8.27 -38.10 -21.42
CA ASP A 376 -7.69 -38.96 -20.39
C ASP A 376 -6.64 -38.19 -19.56
N LEU A 377 -6.51 -38.56 -18.28
CA LEU A 377 -5.80 -37.80 -17.27
C LEU A 377 -4.38 -38.33 -17.01
N ASN A 378 -3.43 -37.40 -16.85
CA ASN A 378 -2.01 -37.53 -16.46
C ASN A 378 -0.97 -37.96 -17.52
N PRO A 379 0.29 -37.45 -17.43
CA PRO A 379 0.71 -36.15 -16.91
C PRO A 379 1.57 -35.32 -17.89
N THR A 380 1.55 -34.00 -17.68
CA THR A 380 1.82 -32.99 -18.72
C THR A 380 3.26 -32.43 -18.70
N GLU A 381 4.27 -33.28 -18.85
CA GLU A 381 5.67 -32.82 -18.97
C GLU A 381 6.16 -32.71 -20.41
N LYS A 382 5.98 -33.76 -21.23
CA LYS A 382 6.51 -33.82 -22.61
C LYS A 382 5.94 -32.77 -23.59
N LEU A 383 4.80 -32.15 -23.28
CA LEU A 383 4.14 -31.20 -24.18
C LEU A 383 4.61 -29.74 -24.02
N LEU A 384 5.28 -29.39 -22.91
CA LEU A 384 5.78 -28.02 -22.70
C LEU A 384 7.11 -27.77 -23.41
N ASP A 385 7.98 -28.78 -23.46
CA ASP A 385 9.35 -28.66 -23.99
C ASP A 385 9.38 -28.45 -25.52
N SER A 386 8.39 -29.00 -26.24
CA SER A 386 8.23 -28.80 -27.68
C SER A 386 7.77 -27.39 -28.06
N LEU A 387 6.98 -26.73 -27.21
CA LEU A 387 6.44 -25.39 -27.47
C LEU A 387 7.47 -24.27 -27.26
N TYR A 388 8.49 -24.48 -26.42
CA TYR A 388 9.51 -23.46 -26.15
C TYR A 388 10.46 -23.19 -27.34
N ARG A 389 10.55 -24.11 -28.30
CA ARG A 389 11.48 -24.02 -29.45
C ARG A 389 10.95 -23.19 -30.64
N ILE A 390 9.66 -22.85 -30.69
CA ILE A 390 9.00 -22.40 -31.94
C ILE A 390 8.98 -20.87 -32.13
N ASN A 391 9.11 -20.05 -31.07
CA ASN A 391 8.89 -18.60 -31.16
C ASN A 391 10.18 -17.74 -31.15
N LYS A 392 10.74 -17.52 -32.35
CA LYS A 392 11.53 -16.32 -32.71
C LYS A 392 11.18 -15.85 -34.14
N PRO A 393 10.49 -14.72 -34.31
CA PRO A 393 10.36 -14.08 -35.63
C PRO A 393 11.54 -13.14 -35.94
N LYS A 394 12.00 -13.14 -37.19
CA LYS A 394 12.85 -12.09 -37.79
C LYS A 394 11.97 -10.97 -38.42
N GLN A 395 12.61 -9.89 -38.88
CA GLN A 395 12.02 -8.61 -39.29
C GLN A 395 11.27 -8.60 -40.66
N LYS A 396 10.51 -7.49 -40.87
CA LYS A 396 10.38 -6.59 -42.06
C LYS A 396 9.05 -6.53 -42.85
N LYS A 397 8.52 -5.27 -42.96
CA LYS A 397 7.94 -4.55 -44.14
C LYS A 397 6.68 -5.14 -44.88
N GLU A 398 5.75 -4.41 -45.52
CA GLU A 398 5.42 -2.96 -45.67
C GLU A 398 4.05 -2.73 -46.40
N PHE A 399 3.42 -1.54 -46.26
CA PHE A 399 2.33 -0.93 -47.10
C PHE A 399 0.95 -1.68 -47.25
N VAL A 400 -0.21 -1.09 -47.65
CA VAL A 400 -0.60 0.13 -48.42
C VAL A 400 -1.81 0.91 -47.77
N GLN A 401 -2.09 2.15 -48.21
CA GLN A 401 -3.16 3.09 -47.79
C GLN A 401 -4.51 2.95 -48.54
N ASP A 402 -5.61 3.51 -47.97
CA ASP A 402 -6.61 4.45 -48.56
C ASP A 402 -7.94 4.44 -47.73
N LYS A 403 -8.86 5.42 -47.73
CA LYS A 403 -8.80 6.91 -47.82
C LYS A 403 -10.14 7.52 -47.33
N VAL A 404 -10.09 8.72 -46.73
CA VAL A 404 -11.13 9.80 -46.69
C VAL A 404 -12.59 9.48 -46.26
N TYR A 405 -13.06 10.15 -45.19
CA TYR A 405 -14.12 11.17 -45.30
C TYR A 405 -14.03 12.18 -44.13
N LYS A 406 -14.17 13.47 -44.43
CA LYS A 406 -14.31 14.59 -43.47
C LYS A 406 -15.66 15.23 -43.72
N GLN A 407 -16.36 15.65 -42.65
CA GLN A 407 -17.37 16.71 -42.79
C GLN A 407 -17.46 17.62 -41.56
N ASN A 408 -17.64 18.91 -41.88
CA ASN A 408 -17.72 20.10 -41.04
C ASN A 408 -19.09 20.76 -41.34
N ILE A 409 -19.75 21.56 -40.48
CA ILE A 409 -19.52 22.03 -39.09
C ILE A 409 -20.94 22.36 -38.52
N VAL A 410 -21.16 22.54 -37.21
CA VAL A 410 -21.57 23.83 -36.57
C VAL A 410 -21.88 23.51 -35.09
N ILE A 411 -21.32 24.28 -34.16
CA ILE A 411 -21.82 24.38 -32.78
C ILE A 411 -22.20 25.85 -32.57
N ASN A 412 -23.47 26.11 -32.26
CA ASN A 412 -23.93 27.47 -31.98
C ASN A 412 -23.58 27.87 -30.55
N ASN A 413 -22.95 29.03 -30.41
CA ASN A 413 -22.78 29.69 -29.12
C ASN A 413 -24.14 30.14 -28.60
N ASN A 414 -24.49 29.76 -27.37
CA ASN A 414 -25.43 30.51 -26.55
C ASN A 414 -24.95 30.51 -25.10
N THR A 415 -24.76 31.71 -24.56
CA THR A 415 -24.22 31.97 -23.22
C THR A 415 -25.26 31.70 -22.15
N PHE A 416 -25.00 30.72 -21.28
CA PHE A 416 -25.62 30.67 -19.96
C PHE A 416 -24.73 31.41 -18.96
N ILE A 417 -25.28 32.43 -18.33
CA ILE A 417 -24.64 33.17 -17.22
C ILE A 417 -25.27 32.63 -15.94
N GLU A 418 -24.49 31.88 -15.14
CA GLU A 418 -24.88 31.56 -13.77
C GLU A 418 -24.60 32.78 -12.85
N PRO A 419 -25.44 33.05 -11.84
CA PRO A 419 -25.25 34.18 -10.95
C PRO A 419 -24.05 33.96 -10.02
N GLU A 420 -23.16 34.95 -9.92
CA GLU A 420 -22.00 34.90 -9.02
C GLU A 420 -22.43 34.77 -7.55
N SER A 421 -22.21 33.59 -6.95
CA SER A 421 -22.33 33.43 -5.51
C SER A 421 -21.22 34.23 -4.81
N ILE A 422 -21.59 35.18 -3.94
CA ILE A 422 -20.65 36.00 -3.17
C ILE A 422 -20.05 35.16 -2.04
N ILE A 423 -19.02 34.37 -2.38
CA ILE A 423 -18.14 33.73 -1.40
C ILE A 423 -17.04 34.74 -1.04
N PRO A 424 -16.88 35.13 0.24
CA PRO A 424 -15.81 36.04 0.62
C PRO A 424 -14.44 35.43 0.31
N LYS A 425 -13.64 36.13 -0.50
CA LYS A 425 -12.27 35.69 -0.82
C LYS A 425 -11.48 35.49 0.49
N PRO A 426 -10.92 34.30 0.74
CA PRO A 426 -10.07 34.10 1.90
C PRO A 426 -8.85 35.03 1.81
N SER A 427 -8.50 35.66 2.93
CA SER A 427 -7.33 36.54 3.02
C SER A 427 -6.07 35.79 2.58
N PRO A 428 -5.11 36.46 1.90
CA PRO A 428 -3.95 35.78 1.34
C PRO A 428 -3.12 35.10 2.44
N ILE A 429 -3.02 33.78 2.35
CA ILE A 429 -2.15 32.98 3.23
C ILE A 429 -0.71 33.43 2.95
N ILE A 430 -0.09 34.09 3.92
CA ILE A 430 1.33 34.46 3.85
C ILE A 430 2.13 33.15 3.85
N GLU A 431 2.69 32.79 2.70
CA GLU A 431 3.41 31.54 2.51
C GLU A 431 4.72 31.54 3.33
N ARG A 432 4.72 30.79 4.44
CA ARG A 432 5.90 30.68 5.30
C ARG A 432 6.76 29.50 4.87
N ARG A 433 8.03 29.78 4.55
CA ARG A 433 9.01 28.81 4.01
C ARG A 433 10.13 28.49 5.01
N LEU A 434 10.38 27.21 5.28
CA LEU A 434 11.47 26.73 6.15
C LEU A 434 12.26 25.61 5.46
N ALA A 435 13.59 25.71 5.49
CA ALA A 435 14.48 24.67 4.99
C ALA A 435 15.40 24.10 6.08
N LEU A 436 15.77 22.83 5.92
CA LEU A 436 16.92 22.22 6.57
C LEU A 436 17.92 21.76 5.49
N VAL A 437 19.15 22.24 5.61
CA VAL A 437 20.26 21.96 4.70
C VAL A 437 21.35 21.21 5.47
N ILE A 438 21.70 20.01 5.00
CA ILE A 438 22.75 19.17 5.58
C ILE A 438 23.85 18.91 4.55
N GLY A 439 25.11 19.08 4.96
CA GLY A 439 26.29 18.76 4.15
C GLY A 439 27.30 17.95 4.96
N ASN A 440 27.60 16.73 4.53
CA ASN A 440 28.54 15.82 5.20
C ASN A 440 29.67 15.40 4.26
N SER A 441 30.90 15.86 4.52
CA SER A 441 32.05 15.62 3.62
C SER A 441 32.94 14.43 3.97
N LYS A 442 32.87 13.87 5.20
CA LYS A 442 33.77 12.78 5.64
C LYS A 442 33.01 11.53 6.07
N TYR A 443 33.47 10.38 5.61
CA TYR A 443 33.03 9.05 6.02
C TYR A 443 34.25 8.16 6.37
N SER A 444 34.04 7.15 7.21
CA SER A 444 35.10 6.36 7.87
C SER A 444 35.77 5.33 6.96
N HIS A 445 35.11 4.87 5.88
CA HIS A 445 35.61 3.82 4.97
C HIS A 445 35.56 4.25 3.49
N GLY A 446 35.66 5.55 3.19
CA GLY A 446 35.53 6.07 1.82
C GLY A 446 36.24 7.41 1.61
N GLY A 447 36.14 7.94 0.38
CA GLY A 447 36.80 9.20 0.00
C GLY A 447 36.23 10.44 0.70
N ASN A 448 37.01 11.52 0.75
CA ASN A 448 36.56 12.81 1.26
C ASN A 448 35.73 13.55 0.19
N LEU A 449 34.42 13.64 0.37
CA LEU A 449 33.52 14.45 -0.47
C LEU A 449 33.65 15.94 -0.10
N ALA A 450 34.74 16.57 -0.53
CA ALA A 450 35.03 17.98 -0.24
C ALA A 450 33.85 18.93 -0.56
N ASN A 451 33.08 18.62 -1.60
CA ASN A 451 32.03 19.50 -2.12
C ASN A 451 30.75 19.51 -1.27
N SER A 452 30.39 18.44 -0.54
CA SER A 452 29.06 18.34 0.10
C SER A 452 28.75 19.42 1.15
N VAL A 453 29.78 19.97 1.80
CA VAL A 453 29.63 21.16 2.67
C VAL A 453 29.47 22.45 1.86
N ASN A 454 30.19 22.59 0.74
CA ASN A 454 30.06 23.73 -0.18
C ASN A 454 28.67 23.76 -0.83
N ASP A 455 28.18 22.61 -1.29
CA ASP A 455 26.82 22.42 -1.82
C ASP A 455 25.76 22.91 -0.82
N ALA A 456 25.90 22.49 0.45
CA ALA A 456 25.03 22.93 1.53
C ALA A 456 25.13 24.45 1.82
N ILE A 457 26.33 25.04 1.74
CA ILE A 457 26.53 26.50 1.89
C ILE A 457 25.88 27.26 0.72
N ALA A 458 26.06 26.81 -0.51
CA ALA A 458 25.51 27.44 -1.71
C ALA A 458 23.98 27.35 -1.74
N MET A 459 23.43 26.16 -1.47
CA MET A 459 21.98 25.93 -1.37
C MET A 459 21.35 26.79 -0.29
N LYS A 460 21.96 26.90 0.89
CA LYS A 460 21.52 27.81 1.95
C LYS A 460 21.38 29.25 1.43
N LYS A 461 22.44 29.80 0.82
CA LYS A 461 22.48 31.20 0.33
C LYS A 461 21.37 31.49 -0.68
N VAL A 462 21.06 30.54 -1.57
CA VAL A 462 20.00 30.70 -2.58
C VAL A 462 18.61 30.59 -1.94
N LEU A 463 18.40 29.63 -1.03
CA LEU A 463 17.12 29.48 -0.34
C LEU A 463 16.76 30.68 0.54
N GLU A 464 17.74 31.30 1.21
CA GLU A 464 17.53 32.55 1.97
C GLU A 464 17.07 33.70 1.07
N LYS A 465 17.64 33.83 -0.15
CA LYS A 465 17.16 34.80 -1.17
C LYS A 465 15.75 34.49 -1.68
N LEU A 466 15.34 33.22 -1.68
CA LEU A 466 14.01 32.75 -2.08
C LEU A 466 12.98 32.77 -0.92
N GLY A 467 13.30 33.48 0.18
CA GLY A 467 12.38 33.69 1.31
C GLY A 467 12.29 32.53 2.30
N PHE A 468 13.17 31.52 2.23
CA PHE A 468 13.23 30.46 3.23
C PHE A 468 14.01 30.92 4.46
N LYS A 469 13.50 30.64 5.65
CA LYS A 469 14.36 30.53 6.85
C LYS A 469 15.13 29.21 6.75
N VAL A 470 16.45 29.22 6.95
CA VAL A 470 17.27 28.02 6.75
C VAL A 470 17.95 27.56 8.05
N LEU A 471 17.72 26.29 8.41
CA LEU A 471 18.49 25.55 9.40
C LEU A 471 19.64 24.82 8.69
N LYS A 472 20.81 24.74 9.34
CA LYS A 472 22.04 24.19 8.75
C LYS A 472 22.65 23.13 9.67
N CYS A 473 23.06 21.99 9.12
CA CYS A 473 23.89 21.01 9.82
C CYS A 473 25.05 20.57 8.93
N GLU A 474 26.26 21.06 9.23
CA GLU A 474 27.48 20.58 8.57
C GLU A 474 28.14 19.48 9.38
N ASN A 475 28.71 18.51 8.66
CA ASN A 475 29.63 17.51 9.18
C ASN A 475 29.08 16.86 10.46
N GLY A 476 27.84 16.38 10.36
CA GLY A 476 27.06 15.86 11.46
C GLY A 476 27.31 14.38 11.73
N ASN A 477 27.65 14.05 12.98
CA ASN A 477 27.48 12.69 13.49
C ASN A 477 25.99 12.35 13.64
N GLN A 478 25.67 11.08 13.88
CA GLN A 478 24.29 10.58 13.87
C GLN A 478 23.37 11.34 14.86
N LYS A 479 23.87 11.63 16.07
CA LYS A 479 23.14 12.40 17.09
C LYS A 479 22.86 13.84 16.65
N LYS A 480 23.84 14.52 16.04
CA LYS A 480 23.69 15.89 15.53
C LYS A 480 22.70 15.96 14.36
N MET A 481 22.73 14.99 13.44
CA MET A 481 21.77 14.88 12.33
C MET A 481 20.35 14.60 12.82
N LYS A 482 20.16 13.59 13.70
CA LYS A 482 18.84 13.29 14.29
C LYS A 482 18.26 14.52 15.01
N LYS A 483 19.08 15.23 15.81
CA LYS A 483 18.67 16.48 16.47
C LYS A 483 18.27 17.58 15.48
N ALA A 484 19.04 17.79 14.41
CA ALA A 484 18.73 18.81 13.40
C ALA A 484 17.40 18.52 12.68
N ILE A 485 17.13 17.26 12.33
CA ILE A 485 15.87 16.81 11.73
C ILE A 485 14.68 16.98 12.70
N ASP A 486 14.88 16.68 13.98
CA ASP A 486 13.84 16.84 15.01
C ASP A 486 13.56 18.33 15.32
N GLU A 487 14.58 19.20 15.34
CA GLU A 487 14.40 20.65 15.46
C GLU A 487 13.71 21.25 14.22
N PHE A 488 14.02 20.75 13.02
CA PHE A 488 13.34 21.12 11.78
C PHE A 488 11.87 20.74 11.83
N GLY A 489 11.53 19.48 12.16
CA GLY A 489 10.15 19.03 12.32
C GLY A 489 9.36 19.80 13.38
N LYS A 490 9.99 20.17 14.49
CA LYS A 490 9.37 21.03 15.52
C LYS A 490 9.07 22.43 14.98
N LYS A 491 10.00 23.04 14.25
CA LYS A 491 9.83 24.39 13.68
C LYS A 491 8.84 24.40 12.51
N LEU A 492 8.79 23.35 11.67
CA LEU A 492 7.91 23.26 10.50
C LEU A 492 6.43 23.48 10.84
N LYS A 493 5.98 23.17 12.05
CA LYS A 493 4.59 23.38 12.51
C LYS A 493 4.06 24.82 12.37
N SER A 494 4.93 25.82 12.20
CA SER A 494 4.55 27.21 11.94
C SER A 494 4.81 27.67 10.49
N TYR A 495 5.00 26.73 9.56
CA TYR A 495 5.38 26.96 8.16
C TYR A 495 4.52 26.12 7.19
N ASN A 496 4.26 26.66 6.00
CA ASN A 496 3.45 26.02 4.96
C ASN A 496 4.31 25.21 3.99
N VAL A 497 5.54 25.65 3.76
CA VAL A 497 6.50 25.03 2.83
C VAL A 497 7.71 24.53 3.60
N GLY A 498 7.94 23.22 3.56
CA GLY A 498 9.13 22.56 4.10
C GLY A 498 10.07 22.12 2.99
N LEU A 499 11.37 22.43 3.12
CA LEU A 499 12.41 21.91 2.23
C LEU A 499 13.51 21.19 3.01
N PHE A 500 13.93 20.03 2.54
CA PHE A 500 15.10 19.31 3.03
C PHE A 500 16.08 19.10 1.89
N PHE A 501 17.32 19.55 2.10
CA PHE A 501 18.43 19.30 1.20
C PHE A 501 19.51 18.52 1.94
N TYR A 502 19.99 17.43 1.34
CA TYR A 502 21.13 16.66 1.84
C TYR A 502 22.16 16.49 0.72
N ALA A 503 23.41 16.86 1.03
CA ALA A 503 24.58 16.50 0.24
C ALA A 503 25.53 15.62 1.09
N GLY A 504 26.00 14.50 0.54
CA GLY A 504 26.92 13.58 1.22
C GLY A 504 26.81 12.14 0.72
N HIS A 505 27.19 11.17 1.54
CA HIS A 505 27.02 9.75 1.23
C HIS A 505 25.64 9.22 1.65
N GLY A 506 25.03 8.39 0.80
CA GLY A 506 23.79 7.69 1.11
C GLY A 506 23.87 6.23 0.74
N ILE A 507 23.14 5.38 1.45
CA ILE A 507 23.10 3.93 1.21
C ILE A 507 21.66 3.41 1.24
N GLN A 508 21.41 2.35 0.47
CA GLN A 508 20.20 1.56 0.55
C GLN A 508 20.48 0.17 1.11
N VAL A 509 19.72 -0.22 2.13
CA VAL A 509 19.71 -1.58 2.69
C VAL A 509 18.25 -2.02 2.85
N ARG A 510 17.94 -3.25 2.44
CA ARG A 510 16.58 -3.87 2.54
C ARG A 510 15.44 -3.02 1.94
N GLY A 511 15.78 -2.17 0.96
CA GLY A 511 14.84 -1.25 0.30
C GLY A 511 14.52 0.04 1.06
N ASN A 512 15.18 0.30 2.19
CA ASN A 512 15.13 1.56 2.92
C ASN A 512 16.33 2.44 2.53
N ASN A 513 16.14 3.77 2.54
CA ASN A 513 17.19 4.74 2.21
C ASN A 513 17.75 5.41 3.47
N TYR A 514 19.07 5.51 3.55
CA TYR A 514 19.80 6.00 4.72
C TYR A 514 20.82 7.07 4.33
N LEU A 515 20.90 8.11 5.15
CA LEU A 515 21.88 9.19 5.09
C LEU A 515 23.04 8.86 6.01
N ILE A 516 24.28 8.92 5.53
CA ILE A 516 25.44 8.51 6.31
C ILE A 516 25.99 9.70 7.11
N PRO A 517 26.04 9.60 8.46
CA PRO A 517 26.67 10.60 9.31
C PRO A 517 28.19 10.44 9.36
N ILE A 518 28.88 11.50 9.79
CA ILE A 518 30.31 11.42 10.10
C ILE A 518 30.54 10.45 11.24
N GLY A 519 31.53 9.57 11.07
CA GLY A 519 31.96 8.60 12.06
C GLY A 519 31.16 7.29 12.09
N ALA A 520 30.19 7.10 11.18
CA ALA A 520 29.50 5.81 11.02
C ALA A 520 30.49 4.69 10.68
N LYS A 521 30.41 3.57 11.39
CA LYS A 521 31.18 2.36 11.12
C LYS A 521 30.25 1.31 10.53
N LEU A 522 30.39 1.08 9.22
CA LEU A 522 29.50 0.21 8.47
C LEU A 522 30.31 -0.99 7.97
N GLU A 523 30.38 -2.03 8.79
CA GLU A 523 31.10 -3.27 8.50
C GLU A 523 30.15 -4.35 7.92
N ASN A 524 28.87 -4.31 8.31
CA ASN A 524 27.81 -5.19 7.81
C ASN A 524 26.45 -4.48 7.64
N GLU A 525 25.44 -5.16 7.08
CA GLU A 525 24.11 -4.58 6.85
C GLU A 525 23.37 -4.13 8.12
N ASN A 526 23.56 -4.82 9.25
CA ASN A 526 22.83 -4.49 10.48
C ASN A 526 23.34 -3.17 11.06
N ASP A 527 24.63 -2.87 10.93
CA ASP A 527 25.22 -1.59 11.35
C ASP A 527 24.54 -0.41 10.67
N VAL A 528 24.05 -0.57 9.43
CA VAL A 528 23.37 0.50 8.70
C VAL A 528 22.12 0.96 9.45
N GLU A 529 21.36 0.06 10.06
CA GLU A 529 20.17 0.40 10.85
C GLU A 529 20.55 1.14 12.16
N TYR A 530 21.70 0.83 12.75
CA TYR A 530 22.17 1.40 14.02
C TYR A 530 22.97 2.70 13.90
N ASP A 531 23.84 2.84 12.90
CA ASP A 531 24.83 3.92 12.78
C ASP A 531 24.43 5.06 11.84
N THR A 532 23.47 4.83 10.94
CA THR A 532 23.03 5.84 9.95
C THR A 532 21.74 6.57 10.35
N VAL A 533 21.21 7.43 9.48
CA VAL A 533 19.92 8.11 9.68
C VAL A 533 18.99 7.80 8.51
N ARG A 534 17.88 7.07 8.74
CA ARG A 534 16.88 6.83 7.69
C ARG A 534 16.37 8.16 7.10
N ALA A 535 16.30 8.23 5.77
CA ALA A 535 15.84 9.42 5.05
C ALA A 535 14.34 9.69 5.25
N ASP A 536 13.54 8.63 5.41
CA ASP A 536 12.10 8.71 5.67
C ASP A 536 11.74 9.39 7.00
N ARG A 537 12.66 9.44 7.97
CA ARG A 537 12.50 10.24 9.19
C ARG A 537 12.15 11.69 8.85
N VAL A 538 12.77 12.25 7.82
CA VAL A 538 12.51 13.64 7.39
C VAL A 538 11.10 13.77 6.82
N LEU A 539 10.68 12.85 5.95
CA LEU A 539 9.34 12.82 5.37
C LEU A 539 8.27 12.72 6.47
N SER A 540 8.47 11.82 7.44
CA SER A 540 7.60 11.71 8.62
C SER A 540 7.53 13.01 9.43
N LYS A 541 8.64 13.76 9.59
CA LYS A 541 8.62 15.07 10.27
C LYS A 541 7.91 16.17 9.47
N MET A 542 8.04 16.15 8.15
CA MET A 542 7.35 17.06 7.23
C MET A 542 5.83 16.83 7.24
N GLU A 543 5.42 15.58 7.12
CA GLU A 543 4.03 15.14 7.17
C GLU A 543 3.39 15.44 8.54
N SER A 544 4.06 15.10 9.64
CA SER A 544 3.63 15.40 11.02
C SER A 544 3.52 16.90 11.33
N ALA A 545 4.07 17.77 10.48
CA ALA A 545 4.00 19.22 10.64
C ALA A 545 2.83 19.85 9.87
N GLY A 546 2.15 19.11 8.98
CA GLY A 546 1.01 19.60 8.21
C GLY A 546 1.36 20.61 7.12
N CYS A 547 2.61 20.63 6.64
CA CYS A 547 3.02 21.53 5.56
C CYS A 547 2.31 21.15 4.24
N THR A 548 1.79 22.15 3.53
CA THR A 548 1.08 22.00 2.24
C THR A 548 2.01 21.66 1.08
N THR A 549 3.30 21.97 1.23
CA THR A 549 4.33 21.70 0.22
C THR A 549 5.59 21.18 0.90
N ASN A 550 6.02 19.98 0.53
CA ASN A 550 7.20 19.32 1.07
C ASN A 550 8.19 19.03 -0.07
N ILE A 551 9.44 19.45 0.08
CA ILE A 551 10.45 19.35 -0.99
C ILE A 551 11.67 18.63 -0.42
N VAL A 552 11.98 17.44 -0.93
CA VAL A 552 13.17 16.67 -0.56
C VAL A 552 14.12 16.59 -1.74
N ILE A 553 15.37 17.02 -1.53
CA ILE A 553 16.44 17.02 -2.53
C ILE A 553 17.64 16.28 -1.96
N LEU A 554 18.06 15.20 -2.61
CA LEU A 554 19.21 14.38 -2.21
C LEU A 554 20.30 14.38 -3.29
N ASP A 555 21.42 15.07 -3.02
CA ASP A 555 22.67 14.96 -3.79
C ASP A 555 23.58 13.92 -3.10
N ALA A 556 23.27 12.64 -3.31
CA ALA A 556 23.85 11.52 -2.57
C ALA A 556 24.80 10.69 -3.44
N CYS A 557 26.08 10.63 -3.03
CA CYS A 557 27.07 9.82 -3.73
C CYS A 557 26.81 8.31 -3.53
N ARG A 558 26.87 7.54 -4.62
CA ARG A 558 26.79 6.07 -4.63
C ARG A 558 28.17 5.46 -4.34
N ASP A 559 28.71 5.76 -3.16
CA ASP A 559 29.87 5.06 -2.62
C ASP A 559 29.37 4.02 -1.62
N ASN A 560 29.02 2.84 -2.12
CA ASN A 560 28.60 1.71 -1.31
C ASN A 560 29.86 1.02 -0.76
N PRO A 561 30.18 1.12 0.55
CA PRO A 561 31.39 0.52 1.12
C PRO A 561 31.46 -1.01 0.90
N PHE A 562 30.31 -1.66 0.70
CA PHE A 562 30.20 -3.10 0.51
C PHE A 562 30.54 -3.57 -0.93
N GLU A 563 30.68 -2.67 -1.92
CA GLU A 563 30.95 -3.07 -3.32
C GLU A 563 32.35 -3.67 -3.55
N ARG A 564 33.25 -3.66 -2.55
CA ARG A 564 34.59 -4.29 -2.62
C ARG A 564 34.72 -5.64 -1.91
N THR A 565 33.84 -5.99 -0.97
CA THR A 565 34.01 -7.17 -0.10
C THR A 565 32.87 -8.20 -0.21
N TRP A 566 31.70 -7.83 -0.74
CA TRP A 566 30.59 -8.77 -0.91
C TRP A 566 30.47 -9.30 -2.35
N ARG A 567 30.29 -10.63 -2.49
CA ARG A 567 30.02 -11.24 -3.81
C ARG A 567 28.70 -10.70 -4.36
N ARG A 568 28.76 -10.06 -5.54
CA ARG A 568 27.61 -9.52 -6.27
C ARG A 568 26.45 -10.53 -6.35
N ASN A 569 25.31 -10.16 -5.78
CA ASN A 569 24.03 -10.65 -6.25
C ASN A 569 23.10 -9.46 -6.46
N THR A 570 22.48 -9.39 -7.64
CA THR A 570 21.72 -8.24 -8.20
C THR A 570 22.51 -7.01 -8.63
N LYS A 571 22.07 -6.40 -9.75
CA LYS A 571 22.57 -5.12 -10.26
C LYS A 571 21.99 -3.99 -9.42
N GLY A 572 22.74 -3.47 -8.46
CA GLY A 572 22.30 -2.38 -7.58
C GLY A 572 21.90 -1.12 -8.37
N ILE A 573 20.61 -0.83 -8.36
CA ILE A 573 20.03 0.50 -8.59
C ILE A 573 20.44 1.38 -7.38
N GLY A 574 20.48 2.71 -7.53
CA GLY A 574 20.85 3.62 -6.43
C GLY A 574 19.84 3.66 -5.29
N LEU A 575 19.82 4.74 -4.49
CA LEU A 575 18.73 5.01 -3.54
C LEU A 575 17.40 4.84 -4.27
N ALA A 576 16.57 3.87 -3.85
CA ALA A 576 15.33 3.57 -4.57
C ALA A 576 14.26 4.61 -4.30
N PHE A 577 13.15 4.50 -5.04
CA PHE A 577 11.92 5.24 -4.83
C PHE A 577 11.55 5.34 -3.34
N MET A 578 11.40 6.57 -2.85
CA MET A 578 10.80 6.87 -1.56
C MET A 578 9.32 7.18 -1.77
N ASN A 579 8.46 6.70 -0.86
CA ASN A 579 7.05 7.06 -0.87
C ASN A 579 6.91 8.54 -0.51
N ALA A 580 6.41 9.34 -1.44
CA ALA A 580 6.15 10.76 -1.25
C ALA A 580 4.77 10.95 -0.58
N PRO A 581 4.69 11.48 0.66
CA PRO A 581 3.40 11.82 1.27
C PRO A 581 2.71 12.93 0.47
N ALA A 582 1.41 13.18 0.67
CA ALA A 582 0.68 14.16 -0.13
C ALA A 582 1.32 15.56 -0.12
N GLY A 583 1.27 16.30 -1.23
CA GLY A 583 1.89 17.63 -1.33
C GLY A 583 3.42 17.61 -1.34
N SER A 584 4.05 16.50 -1.74
CA SER A 584 5.51 16.35 -1.70
C SER A 584 6.12 16.22 -3.09
N ILE A 585 7.36 16.68 -3.24
CA ILE A 585 8.25 16.29 -4.32
C ILE A 585 9.56 15.76 -3.73
N ILE A 586 10.04 14.64 -4.29
CA ILE A 586 11.29 14.00 -3.91
C ILE A 586 12.14 13.93 -5.17
N ALA A 587 13.25 14.67 -5.17
CA ALA A 587 14.23 14.68 -6.24
C ALA A 587 15.58 14.16 -5.72
N TYR A 588 16.26 13.33 -6.51
CA TYR A 588 17.55 12.78 -6.14
C TYR A 588 18.43 12.55 -7.37
N ALA A 589 19.75 12.60 -7.17
CA ALA A 589 20.72 12.16 -8.15
C ALA A 589 21.71 11.19 -7.52
N THR A 590 22.16 10.22 -8.31
CA THR A 590 23.22 9.29 -7.93
C THR A 590 24.25 9.23 -9.04
N SER A 591 25.54 9.24 -8.70
CA SER A 591 26.64 9.06 -9.65
C SER A 591 27.64 8.02 -9.13
N PRO A 592 28.19 7.14 -9.99
CA PRO A 592 29.18 6.14 -9.59
C PRO A 592 30.61 6.70 -9.62
N GLY A 593 31.31 6.65 -8.49
CA GLY A 593 32.74 6.96 -8.41
C GLY A 593 33.09 8.45 -8.48
N SER A 594 34.25 8.77 -9.06
CA SER A 594 34.90 10.08 -9.00
C SER A 594 34.18 11.24 -9.71
N THR A 595 33.05 11.00 -10.38
CA THR A 595 32.18 12.07 -10.90
C THR A 595 31.50 12.92 -9.83
N ALA A 596 31.63 12.57 -8.55
CA ALA A 596 31.14 13.38 -7.44
C ALA A 596 32.02 14.59 -7.08
N SER A 597 33.30 14.63 -7.49
CA SER A 597 34.22 15.76 -7.21
C SER A 597 35.59 15.59 -7.88
N ASP A 598 36.04 16.62 -8.60
CA ASP A 598 37.45 16.85 -8.99
C ASP A 598 38.21 17.82 -8.04
N GLY A 599 37.58 18.22 -6.92
CA GLY A 599 38.30 18.68 -5.72
C GLY A 599 38.74 20.15 -5.69
N ILE A 600 38.19 21.03 -6.55
CA ILE A 600 38.56 22.45 -6.60
C ILE A 600 37.32 23.35 -6.45
N GLU A 601 37.02 23.73 -5.21
CA GLU A 601 36.12 24.84 -4.76
C GLU A 601 34.67 24.93 -5.31
N LYS A 602 34.28 24.05 -6.24
CA LYS A 602 33.00 24.11 -6.96
C LYS A 602 31.97 23.14 -6.38
N ASN A 603 30.70 23.48 -6.55
CA ASN A 603 29.56 22.63 -6.18
C ASN A 603 29.51 21.37 -7.06
N GLY A 604 28.88 20.30 -6.58
CA GLY A 604 28.59 19.10 -7.37
C GLY A 604 27.74 19.41 -8.61
N ILE A 605 27.79 18.55 -9.63
CA ILE A 605 27.11 18.79 -10.92
C ILE A 605 25.60 18.95 -10.72
N TYR A 606 24.97 18.06 -9.94
CA TYR A 606 23.53 18.11 -9.67
C TYR A 606 23.15 19.36 -8.86
N THR A 607 23.85 19.65 -7.76
CA THR A 607 23.63 20.89 -6.99
C THR A 607 23.81 22.14 -7.85
N SER A 608 24.85 22.22 -8.69
CA SER A 608 25.06 23.34 -9.63
C SER A 608 23.88 23.51 -10.58
N ALA A 609 23.42 22.42 -11.21
CA ALA A 609 22.26 22.46 -12.09
C ALA A 609 20.98 22.93 -11.38
N ILE A 610 20.77 22.59 -10.10
CA ILE A 610 19.66 23.12 -9.29
C ILE A 610 19.82 24.62 -9.06
N LEU A 611 21.00 25.08 -8.63
CA LEU A 611 21.25 26.50 -8.31
C LEU A 611 21.01 27.42 -9.53
N ASP A 612 21.36 26.96 -10.73
CA ASP A 612 21.10 27.65 -12.00
C ASP A 612 19.59 27.78 -12.32
N ASN A 613 18.79 26.76 -11.98
CA ASN A 613 17.38 26.67 -12.40
C ASN A 613 16.36 27.11 -11.34
N ILE A 614 16.69 26.98 -10.05
CA ILE A 614 15.78 27.29 -8.92
C ILE A 614 15.44 28.78 -8.79
N GLN A 615 16.28 29.65 -9.36
CA GLN A 615 16.13 31.11 -9.34
C GLN A 615 15.36 31.68 -10.55
N ILE A 616 14.94 30.83 -11.50
CA ILE A 616 14.22 31.26 -12.71
C ILE A 616 12.79 31.72 -12.31
N PRO A 617 12.38 32.96 -12.59
CA PRO A 617 11.05 33.44 -12.24
C PRO A 617 9.94 32.63 -12.93
N ASN A 618 8.87 32.35 -12.19
CA ASN A 618 7.65 31.68 -12.67
C ASN A 618 7.87 30.28 -13.30
N ILE A 619 9.01 29.64 -13.07
CA ILE A 619 9.22 28.22 -13.42
C ILE A 619 8.46 27.33 -12.42
N THR A 620 7.66 26.38 -12.91
CA THR A 620 7.07 25.38 -12.00
C THR A 620 8.17 24.44 -11.51
N ILE A 621 8.03 23.91 -10.29
CA ILE A 621 9.02 22.99 -9.73
C ILE A 621 9.27 21.75 -10.60
N GLU A 622 8.26 21.26 -11.33
CA GLU A 622 8.41 20.18 -12.30
C GLU A 622 9.21 20.58 -13.55
N GLN A 623 8.97 21.78 -14.09
CA GLN A 623 9.75 22.32 -15.20
C GLN A 623 11.22 22.54 -14.77
N MET A 624 11.42 23.00 -13.53
CA MET A 624 12.73 23.18 -12.91
C MET A 624 13.49 21.84 -12.87
N PHE A 625 12.91 20.79 -12.27
CA PHE A 625 13.58 19.48 -12.21
C PHE A 625 13.78 18.80 -13.58
N LYS A 626 12.87 19.02 -14.55
CA LYS A 626 13.10 18.57 -15.95
C LYS A 626 14.36 19.20 -16.55
N ARG A 627 14.58 20.52 -16.35
CA ARG A 627 15.81 21.21 -16.78
C ARG A 627 17.04 20.74 -16.00
N VAL A 628 16.94 20.58 -14.68
CA VAL A 628 18.02 20.05 -13.83
C VAL A 628 18.46 18.67 -14.31
N ARG A 629 17.51 17.75 -14.60
CA ARG A 629 17.83 16.43 -15.15
C ARG A 629 18.62 16.55 -16.44
N GLN A 630 18.10 17.28 -17.43
CA GLN A 630 18.76 17.45 -18.72
C GLN A 630 20.17 18.01 -18.54
N ARG A 631 20.31 19.11 -17.78
CA ARG A 631 21.60 19.78 -17.54
C ARG A 631 22.61 18.88 -16.81
N THR A 632 22.15 18.07 -15.86
CA THR A 632 23.01 17.12 -15.12
C THR A 632 23.48 15.98 -16.03
N ILE A 633 22.61 15.47 -16.91
CA ILE A 633 22.96 14.43 -17.89
C ILE A 633 24.00 14.96 -18.89
N GLU A 634 23.80 16.18 -19.40
CA GLU A 634 24.76 16.87 -20.28
C GLU A 634 26.12 17.07 -19.59
N LEU A 635 26.15 17.75 -18.44
CA LEU A 635 27.39 18.08 -17.73
C LEU A 635 28.16 16.85 -17.23
N SER A 636 27.45 15.76 -16.90
CA SER A 636 28.09 14.51 -16.44
C SER A 636 28.44 13.56 -17.58
N ASN A 637 28.16 13.88 -18.85
CA ASN A 637 28.25 12.95 -19.99
C ASN A 637 27.53 11.62 -19.72
N ASN A 638 26.26 11.69 -19.32
CA ASN A 638 25.39 10.56 -18.93
C ASN A 638 25.82 9.77 -17.68
N LYS A 639 26.86 10.21 -16.93
CA LYS A 639 27.33 9.51 -15.70
C LYS A 639 26.51 9.82 -14.44
N GLN A 640 25.69 10.86 -14.45
CA GLN A 640 24.75 11.19 -13.38
C GLN A 640 23.37 11.45 -14.00
N VAL A 641 22.38 10.67 -13.60
CA VAL A 641 20.99 10.77 -14.09
C VAL A 641 20.07 11.07 -12.91
N PRO A 642 19.55 12.30 -12.79
CA PRO A 642 18.57 12.64 -11.76
C PRO A 642 17.19 12.02 -11.99
N TRP A 643 16.52 11.75 -10.88
CA TRP A 643 15.16 11.21 -10.81
C TRP A 643 14.31 12.07 -9.87
N GLU A 644 13.03 12.21 -10.17
CA GLU A 644 12.08 12.85 -9.27
C GLU A 644 10.73 12.14 -9.28
N THR A 645 10.00 12.26 -8.17
CA THR A 645 8.60 11.84 -8.04
C THR A 645 7.82 12.91 -7.27
N THR A 646 6.55 13.10 -7.62
CA THR A 646 5.71 14.19 -7.10
C THR A 646 4.31 13.69 -6.73
N SER A 647 3.75 14.30 -5.68
CA SER A 647 2.37 14.19 -5.22
C SER A 647 1.76 15.58 -4.97
N LEU A 648 2.38 16.64 -5.52
CA LEU A 648 1.92 18.02 -5.42
C LEU A 648 0.56 18.19 -6.10
N ARG A 649 -0.37 18.82 -5.38
CA ARG A 649 -1.69 19.20 -5.91
C ARG A 649 -1.63 20.64 -6.42
N GLY A 650 -1.06 20.82 -7.62
CA GLY A 650 -0.91 22.12 -8.29
C GLY A 650 0.54 22.60 -8.41
N ASN A 651 0.71 23.79 -9.02
CA ASN A 651 2.03 24.34 -9.31
C ASN A 651 2.66 25.02 -8.09
N PHE A 652 3.85 24.57 -7.69
CA PHE A 652 4.73 25.30 -6.78
C PHE A 652 5.81 26.09 -7.55
N TYR A 653 6.14 27.28 -7.04
CA TYR A 653 7.12 28.20 -7.62
C TYR A 653 8.11 28.65 -6.55
N PHE A 654 9.40 28.40 -6.77
CA PHE A 654 10.46 28.93 -5.89
C PHE A 654 10.54 30.45 -5.94
N LEU A 655 10.32 31.05 -7.11
CA LEU A 655 10.24 32.49 -7.29
C LEU A 655 9.02 32.81 -8.14
N LYS A 656 7.99 33.39 -7.53
CA LYS A 656 6.81 33.91 -8.23
C LYS A 656 6.95 35.42 -8.35
N ARG A 657 6.81 35.95 -9.57
CA ARG A 657 6.74 37.40 -9.85
C ARG A 657 5.30 37.89 -9.80
#